data_AF-A0A926W395-F1
#
_entry.id   AF-A0A926W395-F1
#
_cell.length_a   1.000
_cell.length_b   1.000
_cell.length_c   1.000
_cell.angle_alpha   90.00
_cell.angle_beta   90.00
_cell.angle_gamma   90.00
#
_symmetry.space_group_name_H-M   'P 1'
#
loop_
_entity.id
_entity.type
_entity.pdbx_description
1 polymer ?
#
loop_
_entity_poly.entity_id
_entity_poly.type
_entity_poly.pdbx_seq_one_letter_code
_entity_poly.pdbx_strand_id
1 'polypeptide(L)'
;MVQELPRAQQKTFPDSAPAAYPVFYRTYSRRGEVTEGERETWEQVCDRTLAGLSELGNLTEAEQQLIRRMQHELKALPSGRWLWVGGTAWSKQPENFSGAYNCTSTNVTDWRAFGLMMDLAMMGCGTGAVLEPKYISQLPTIRNSLKVSLQGGLGETPAGQRKEITKISVDGNQVLIRVGDSRQGWVQSYQGLLELCSDERFTGEVEVTVDLSDVRPAGEKLKGFGGMANPIRLPGLYERCANILNKAVGRQLNSVECCLLIDEAAACVVAGNIRRCLPEDALVHTTHGLVPIKDVQIGDWVQTPIGFRRVVNKFDQGIQDVYEIETNATLPRATLNHRMAVLADAKGQIAWKRVGELAVGDRLLHSTQVLPGTITTLPADFTAERPDQSRTAKGLTIPALTADVAWLIGYTHGDGYVALGRNKHGKPYGRVEWAMNSMDTAVTARLQQQLDRVLALFGLTATHGTVNGENTAKSVCSSIRLAEYFYRHIKQPSQPLTVPSFILQGSVEVRAAYLAGLVDSDGAVNNRPPHLVTTVYPTFARQVSAVLSSLGVAGRLLLVRPQIETWRVKYNVTLPALKGQYNSLIAPYSVKGELRQGLKMRGFTVPGTLMREVYAYSEMREMGFEGSRQVDANYERYRAESDINLDIPVTFKGTGSYNCIQTYDIEVDEAHCFYCDGYLTHNSAGMRQFDSNDELAASAKDNLWQQDESGNWRIDPERDVLRMANHTRVVHQKLSLEEVTDAVRKQFYSGEGAVQWAGEAIARSNADLLNSREKKEVFLRLYRESEEKARAYLKELLIEQNNSSGS
;
A
#
# COMPACT_ATOMS: atom_id res chain seq x y z
N MET A 1 3.82 -24.46 -16.07
CA MET A 1 2.97 -24.81 -17.24
C MET A 1 1.63 -24.15 -17.02
N VAL A 2 1.45 -22.94 -17.56
CA VAL A 2 0.12 -22.30 -17.59
C VAL A 2 -0.50 -22.79 -18.88
N GLN A 3 -1.56 -23.58 -18.78
CA GLN A 3 -2.37 -23.97 -19.94
C GLN A 3 -2.85 -22.67 -20.60
N GLU A 4 -2.36 -22.36 -21.80
CA GLU A 4 -2.99 -21.39 -22.68
C GLU A 4 -4.37 -21.94 -23.04
N LEU A 5 -5.40 -21.43 -22.36
CA LEU A 5 -6.78 -21.69 -22.76
C LEU A 5 -7.05 -20.92 -24.06
N PRO A 6 -7.64 -21.57 -25.08
CA PRO A 6 -7.99 -20.91 -26.34
C PRO A 6 -8.91 -19.71 -26.08
N ARG A 7 -8.43 -18.50 -26.36
CA ARG A 7 -9.26 -17.29 -26.30
C ARG A 7 -10.02 -17.14 -27.61
N ALA A 8 -11.25 -17.64 -27.66
CA ALA A 8 -12.20 -17.19 -28.67
C ALA A 8 -12.54 -15.72 -28.39
N GLN A 9 -12.08 -14.80 -29.25
CA GLN A 9 -12.53 -13.41 -29.24
C GLN A 9 -14.00 -13.37 -29.67
N GLN A 10 -14.93 -13.46 -28.72
CA GLN A 10 -16.28 -12.95 -28.91
C GLN A 10 -16.26 -11.45 -28.60
N LYS A 11 -16.60 -10.62 -29.60
CA LYS A 11 -16.79 -9.17 -29.45
C LYS A 11 -18.07 -8.91 -28.65
N THR A 12 -17.99 -8.97 -27.32
CA THR A 12 -19.18 -8.82 -26.45
C THR A 12 -19.34 -7.41 -25.85
N PHE A 13 -18.32 -6.55 -25.96
CA PHE A 13 -18.36 -5.18 -25.42
C PHE A 13 -18.18 -4.13 -26.54
N PRO A 14 -18.84 -2.96 -26.47
CA PRO A 14 -18.69 -1.89 -27.45
C PRO A 14 -17.27 -1.37 -27.54
N ASP A 15 -16.81 -1.05 -28.76
CA ASP A 15 -15.50 -0.47 -29.00
C ASP A 15 -15.32 0.89 -28.29
N SER A 16 -16.41 1.60 -27.98
CA SER A 16 -16.41 2.86 -27.22
C SER A 16 -16.11 2.70 -25.72
N ALA A 17 -16.08 1.46 -25.20
CA ALA A 17 -15.81 1.16 -23.79
C ALA A 17 -14.59 0.22 -23.65
N PRO A 18 -13.37 0.66 -24.04
CA PRO A 18 -12.19 -0.20 -24.15
C PRO A 18 -11.76 -0.82 -22.81
N ALA A 19 -12.11 -0.19 -21.69
CA ALA A 19 -11.84 -0.72 -20.35
C ALA A 19 -12.86 -1.78 -19.88
N ALA A 20 -14.02 -1.92 -20.54
CA ALA A 20 -15.10 -2.77 -20.04
C ALA A 20 -14.70 -4.26 -19.99
N TYR A 21 -14.05 -4.76 -21.04
CA TYR A 21 -13.58 -6.14 -21.10
C TYR A 21 -12.62 -6.52 -19.96
N PRO A 22 -11.50 -5.80 -19.72
CA PRO A 22 -10.61 -6.13 -18.60
C PRO A 22 -11.24 -5.85 -17.23
N VAL A 23 -12.10 -4.83 -17.10
CA VAL A 23 -12.84 -4.54 -15.85
C VAL A 23 -13.82 -5.66 -15.51
N PHE A 24 -14.52 -6.19 -16.49
CA PHE A 24 -15.43 -7.31 -16.30
C PHE A 24 -14.70 -8.54 -15.77
N TYR A 25 -13.65 -8.98 -16.48
CA TYR A 25 -12.94 -10.21 -16.11
C TYR A 25 -12.19 -10.13 -14.78
N ARG A 26 -11.72 -8.94 -14.37
CA ARG A 26 -11.06 -8.77 -13.05
C ARG A 26 -12.04 -8.62 -11.88
N THR A 27 -13.24 -8.08 -12.11
CA THR A 27 -14.11 -7.59 -11.02
C THR A 27 -15.38 -8.42 -10.85
N TYR A 28 -15.99 -8.87 -11.96
CA TYR A 28 -17.35 -9.42 -11.95
C TYR A 28 -17.42 -10.87 -12.43
N SER A 29 -16.46 -11.30 -13.26
CA SER A 29 -16.32 -12.69 -13.72
C SER A 29 -15.76 -13.59 -12.61
N ARG A 30 -16.58 -14.51 -12.10
CA ARG A 30 -16.18 -15.50 -11.08
C ARG A 30 -15.47 -16.69 -11.74
N ARG A 31 -14.74 -17.47 -10.94
CA ARG A 31 -14.03 -18.67 -11.40
C ARG A 31 -14.63 -19.93 -10.79
N GLY A 32 -14.87 -20.95 -11.62
CA GLY A 32 -15.21 -22.29 -11.15
C GLY A 32 -16.67 -22.54 -10.73
N GLU A 33 -17.60 -21.61 -10.97
CA GLU A 33 -19.03 -21.83 -10.64
C GLU A 33 -19.83 -22.50 -11.75
N VAL A 34 -19.47 -22.29 -13.02
CA VAL A 34 -20.13 -22.92 -14.18
C VAL A 34 -19.31 -24.10 -14.70
N THR A 35 -18.01 -23.89 -14.90
CA THR A 35 -17.04 -24.91 -15.30
C THR A 35 -15.82 -24.81 -14.39
N GLU A 36 -15.38 -25.92 -13.81
CA GLU A 36 -14.23 -25.94 -12.90
C GLU A 36 -12.97 -25.40 -13.59
N GLY A 37 -12.31 -24.43 -12.96
CA GLY A 37 -11.09 -23.81 -13.48
C GLY A 37 -11.29 -22.66 -14.48
N GLU A 38 -12.49 -22.48 -15.05
CA GLU A 38 -12.80 -21.41 -16.03
C GLU A 38 -13.45 -20.18 -15.39
N ARG A 39 -13.39 -19.05 -16.10
CA ARG A 39 -14.01 -17.78 -15.71
C ARG A 39 -15.31 -17.55 -16.47
N GLU A 40 -16.31 -16.97 -15.80
CA GLU A 40 -17.60 -16.64 -16.41
C GLU A 40 -17.42 -15.64 -17.58
N THR A 41 -18.12 -15.87 -18.69
CA THR A 41 -18.29 -14.89 -19.77
C THR A 41 -19.30 -13.82 -19.37
N TRP A 42 -19.34 -12.70 -20.12
CA TRP A 42 -20.32 -11.64 -19.89
C TRP A 42 -21.76 -12.18 -19.95
N GLU A 43 -22.04 -13.02 -20.94
CA GLU A 43 -23.34 -13.67 -21.11
C GLU A 43 -23.71 -14.54 -19.91
N GLN A 44 -22.77 -15.36 -19.40
CA GLN A 44 -23.00 -16.16 -18.20
C GLN A 44 -23.28 -15.31 -16.96
N VAL A 45 -22.61 -14.16 -16.81
CA VAL A 45 -22.89 -13.23 -15.70
C VAL A 45 -24.25 -12.55 -15.89
N CYS A 46 -24.60 -12.12 -17.10
CA CYS A 46 -25.92 -11.60 -17.41
C CYS A 46 -27.01 -12.62 -17.07
N ASP A 47 -26.87 -13.87 -17.54
CA ASP A 47 -27.84 -14.92 -17.27
C ASP A 47 -27.96 -15.26 -15.79
N ARG A 48 -26.86 -15.43 -15.06
CA ARG A 48 -26.89 -15.71 -13.61
C ARG A 48 -27.54 -14.55 -12.85
N THR A 49 -27.16 -13.31 -13.16
CA THR A 49 -27.67 -12.15 -12.44
C THR A 49 -29.13 -11.86 -12.79
N LEU A 50 -29.54 -12.08 -14.04
CA LEU A 50 -30.94 -12.00 -14.47
C LEU A 50 -31.79 -13.10 -13.85
N ALA A 51 -31.31 -14.34 -13.79
CA ALA A 51 -32.01 -15.43 -13.11
C ALA A 51 -32.24 -15.08 -11.63
N GLY A 52 -31.21 -14.55 -10.96
CA GLY A 52 -31.36 -14.05 -9.59
C GLY A 52 -32.37 -12.91 -9.45
N LEU A 53 -32.40 -11.96 -10.40
CA LEU A 53 -33.38 -10.86 -10.39
C LEU A 53 -34.80 -11.35 -10.71
N SER A 54 -34.93 -12.32 -11.60
CA SER A 54 -36.20 -12.93 -11.98
C SER A 54 -36.83 -13.66 -10.80
N GLU A 55 -36.03 -14.45 -10.08
CA GLU A 55 -36.42 -15.13 -8.84
C GLU A 55 -36.78 -14.13 -7.73
N LEU A 56 -35.99 -13.07 -7.56
CA LEU A 56 -36.21 -12.08 -6.49
C LEU A 56 -37.39 -11.14 -6.77
N GLY A 57 -37.53 -10.70 -8.03
CA GLY A 57 -38.47 -9.67 -8.45
C GLY A 57 -39.78 -10.20 -9.06
N ASN A 58 -39.94 -11.52 -9.17
CA ASN A 58 -41.06 -12.17 -9.87
C ASN A 58 -41.30 -11.58 -11.26
N LEU A 59 -40.21 -11.39 -12.01
CA LEU A 59 -40.24 -10.65 -13.28
C LEU A 59 -41.04 -11.41 -14.34
N THR A 60 -41.90 -10.69 -15.05
CA THR A 60 -42.58 -11.23 -16.24
C THR A 60 -41.59 -11.54 -17.36
N GLU A 61 -41.98 -12.37 -18.31
CA GLU A 61 -41.11 -12.72 -19.45
C GLU A 61 -40.70 -11.47 -20.26
N ALA A 62 -41.61 -10.51 -20.42
CA ALA A 62 -41.33 -9.24 -21.10
C ALA A 62 -40.29 -8.40 -20.35
N GLU A 63 -40.36 -8.33 -19.01
CA GLU A 63 -39.37 -7.63 -18.19
C GLU A 63 -38.00 -8.32 -18.21
N GLN A 64 -37.99 -9.65 -18.16
CA GLN A 64 -36.76 -10.43 -18.29
C GLN A 64 -36.07 -10.19 -19.63
N GLN A 65 -36.84 -10.19 -20.73
CA GLN A 65 -36.33 -9.87 -22.06
C GLN A 65 -35.80 -8.43 -22.15
N LEU A 66 -36.49 -7.47 -21.53
CA LEU A 66 -36.05 -6.08 -21.47
C LEU A 66 -34.72 -5.95 -20.71
N ILE A 67 -34.62 -6.51 -19.51
CA ILE A 67 -33.41 -6.46 -18.69
C ILE A 67 -32.26 -7.16 -19.39
N ARG A 68 -32.49 -8.34 -19.97
CA ARG A 68 -31.50 -9.04 -20.80
C ARG A 68 -30.98 -8.12 -21.89
N ARG A 69 -31.86 -7.52 -22.70
CA ARG A 69 -31.45 -6.59 -23.75
C ARG A 69 -30.63 -5.41 -23.20
N MET A 70 -31.08 -4.79 -22.11
CA MET A 70 -30.38 -3.64 -21.51
C MET A 70 -29.01 -4.00 -20.94
N GLN A 71 -28.86 -5.18 -20.34
CA GLN A 71 -27.58 -5.69 -19.84
C GLN A 71 -26.62 -6.05 -20.98
N HIS A 72 -27.10 -6.76 -22.00
CA HIS A 72 -26.28 -7.12 -23.16
C HIS A 72 -25.82 -5.91 -23.96
N GLU A 73 -26.68 -4.88 -24.10
CA GLU A 73 -26.33 -3.62 -24.76
C GLU A 73 -25.55 -2.66 -23.84
N LEU A 74 -25.30 -3.04 -22.58
CA LEU A 74 -24.63 -2.24 -21.52
C LEU A 74 -25.30 -0.88 -21.26
N LYS A 75 -26.60 -0.77 -21.53
CA LYS A 75 -27.37 0.46 -21.32
C LYS A 75 -27.85 0.61 -19.89
N ALA A 76 -28.09 -0.51 -19.20
CA ALA A 76 -28.40 -0.53 -17.78
C ALA A 76 -27.86 -1.83 -17.16
N LEU A 77 -27.16 -1.68 -16.03
CA LEU A 77 -26.54 -2.78 -15.31
C LEU A 77 -27.00 -2.77 -13.85
N PRO A 78 -27.09 -3.96 -13.21
CA PRO A 78 -27.26 -4.01 -11.77
C PRO A 78 -25.97 -3.56 -11.06
N SER A 79 -26.02 -3.40 -9.74
CA SER A 79 -24.88 -2.92 -8.95
C SER A 79 -23.65 -3.82 -9.12
N GLY A 80 -22.45 -3.27 -8.95
CA GLY A 80 -21.22 -4.06 -9.00
C GLY A 80 -21.21 -5.24 -8.03
N ARG A 81 -21.84 -5.09 -6.85
CA ARG A 81 -22.06 -6.22 -5.94
C ARG A 81 -22.95 -7.29 -6.55
N TRP A 82 -24.10 -6.90 -7.10
CA TRP A 82 -25.02 -7.85 -7.70
C TRP A 82 -24.40 -8.56 -8.91
N LEU A 83 -23.58 -7.88 -9.71
CA LEU A 83 -22.80 -8.54 -10.76
C LEU A 83 -21.89 -9.67 -10.21
N TRP A 84 -21.34 -9.48 -9.01
CA TRP A 84 -20.48 -10.47 -8.36
C TRP A 84 -21.23 -11.58 -7.60
N VAL A 85 -22.33 -11.27 -6.90
CA VAL A 85 -23.02 -12.24 -6.03
C VAL A 85 -24.41 -12.65 -6.49
N GLY A 86 -25.09 -11.85 -7.33
CA GLY A 86 -26.49 -12.09 -7.70
C GLY A 86 -26.67 -13.42 -8.41
N GLY A 87 -27.60 -14.25 -7.94
CA GLY A 87 -27.87 -15.57 -8.50
C GLY A 87 -26.84 -16.66 -8.15
N THR A 88 -25.84 -16.37 -7.31
CA THR A 88 -24.89 -17.38 -6.80
C THR A 88 -25.49 -18.23 -5.67
N ALA A 89 -24.92 -19.41 -5.41
CA ALA A 89 -25.29 -20.20 -4.24
C ALA A 89 -25.05 -19.43 -2.92
N TRP A 90 -24.00 -18.60 -2.87
CA TRP A 90 -23.67 -17.79 -1.70
C TRP A 90 -24.76 -16.76 -1.37
N SER A 91 -25.30 -16.06 -2.38
CA SER A 91 -26.35 -15.05 -2.17
C SER A 91 -27.70 -15.66 -1.82
N LYS A 92 -27.91 -16.96 -2.10
CA LYS A 92 -29.13 -17.70 -1.75
C LYS A 92 -29.17 -18.13 -0.29
N GLN A 93 -28.03 -18.12 0.39
CA GLN A 93 -27.97 -18.42 1.81
C GLN A 93 -28.59 -17.27 2.62
N PRO A 94 -29.59 -17.53 3.48
CA PRO A 94 -30.29 -16.49 4.24
C PRO A 94 -29.36 -15.58 5.06
N GLU A 95 -28.28 -16.13 5.62
CA GLU A 95 -27.30 -15.41 6.43
C GLU A 95 -26.42 -14.43 5.63
N ASN A 96 -26.45 -14.50 4.30
CA ASN A 96 -25.65 -13.65 3.41
C ASN A 96 -26.50 -12.65 2.62
N PHE A 97 -27.82 -12.56 2.88
CA PHE A 97 -28.73 -11.74 2.09
C PHE A 97 -28.28 -10.27 2.00
N SER A 98 -27.78 -9.72 3.12
CA SER A 98 -27.28 -8.34 3.19
C SER A 98 -26.04 -8.11 2.33
N GLY A 99 -25.31 -9.19 2.04
CA GLY A 99 -24.21 -9.22 1.09
C GLY A 99 -24.63 -8.91 -0.35
N ALA A 100 -25.91 -8.92 -0.71
CA ALA A 100 -26.39 -8.43 -2.01
C ALA A 100 -26.34 -6.90 -2.14
N TYR A 101 -26.31 -6.18 -1.02
CA TYR A 101 -26.35 -4.72 -0.97
C TYR A 101 -24.94 -4.14 -0.86
N ASN A 102 -24.69 -3.05 -1.57
CA ASN A 102 -23.40 -2.36 -1.57
C ASN A 102 -23.16 -1.55 -0.29
N CYS A 103 -24.19 -0.86 0.16
CA CYS A 103 -24.15 0.07 1.27
C CYS A 103 -25.41 -0.11 2.12
N THR A 104 -25.31 0.20 3.41
CA THR A 104 -26.43 0.22 4.36
C THR A 104 -26.43 1.55 5.10
N SER A 105 -27.57 1.86 5.72
CA SER A 105 -27.64 2.88 6.76
C SER A 105 -28.47 2.31 7.90
N THR A 106 -27.97 2.42 9.13
CA THR A 106 -28.61 1.84 10.32
C THR A 106 -28.76 2.92 11.38
N ASN A 107 -29.97 3.09 11.90
CA ASN A 107 -30.21 3.93 13.08
C ASN A 107 -29.64 3.22 14.31
N VAL A 108 -28.79 3.91 15.07
CA VAL A 108 -28.17 3.32 16.24
C VAL A 108 -29.06 3.54 17.46
N THR A 109 -29.87 2.52 17.78
CA THR A 109 -30.84 2.56 18.88
C THR A 109 -30.55 1.56 20.00
N ASP A 110 -29.74 0.52 19.74
CA ASP A 110 -29.35 -0.50 20.71
C ASP A 110 -27.95 -1.09 20.38
N TRP A 111 -27.45 -1.98 21.24
CA TRP A 111 -26.15 -2.67 21.00
C TRP A 111 -26.16 -3.61 19.79
N ARG A 112 -27.35 -4.10 19.38
CA ARG A 112 -27.48 -4.95 18.19
C ARG A 112 -27.17 -4.17 16.93
N ALA A 113 -27.44 -2.87 16.89
CA ALA A 113 -27.03 -2.01 15.78
C ALA A 113 -25.51 -2.03 15.55
N PHE A 114 -24.70 -2.03 16.62
CA PHE A 114 -23.24 -2.10 16.53
C PHE A 114 -22.77 -3.47 16.01
N GLY A 115 -23.33 -4.55 16.56
CA GLY A 115 -23.07 -5.91 16.08
C GLY A 115 -23.45 -6.09 14.60
N LEU A 116 -24.63 -5.60 14.21
CA LEU A 116 -25.11 -5.59 12.83
C LEU A 116 -24.15 -4.84 11.89
N MET A 117 -23.63 -3.67 12.29
CA MET A 117 -22.67 -2.94 11.46
C MET A 117 -21.34 -3.68 11.31
N MET A 118 -20.85 -4.33 12.36
CA MET A 118 -19.66 -5.19 12.24
C MET A 118 -19.93 -6.35 11.26
N ASP A 119 -21.10 -6.97 11.36
CA ASP A 119 -21.53 -8.08 10.52
C ASP A 119 -21.61 -7.70 9.03
N LEU A 120 -22.27 -6.58 8.75
CA LEU A 120 -22.41 -6.00 7.42
C LEU A 120 -21.05 -5.62 6.81
N ALA A 121 -20.16 -5.04 7.61
CA ALA A 121 -18.79 -4.72 7.18
C ALA A 121 -18.00 -5.99 6.83
N MET A 122 -18.16 -7.08 7.59
CA MET A 122 -17.52 -8.37 7.31
C MET A 122 -18.07 -9.06 6.05
N MET A 123 -19.29 -8.73 5.61
CA MET A 123 -19.84 -9.12 4.31
C MET A 123 -19.39 -8.19 3.16
N GLY A 124 -18.49 -7.25 3.43
CA GLY A 124 -17.99 -6.26 2.48
C GLY A 124 -18.99 -5.17 2.15
N CYS A 125 -20.07 -5.03 2.91
CA CYS A 125 -21.03 -3.95 2.75
C CYS A 125 -20.51 -2.66 3.40
N GLY A 126 -20.64 -1.52 2.74
CA GLY A 126 -20.34 -0.23 3.36
C GLY A 126 -21.38 0.10 4.42
N THR A 127 -20.97 0.39 5.65
CA THR A 127 -21.89 0.62 6.77
C THR A 127 -22.04 2.09 7.10
N GLY A 128 -23.24 2.63 6.87
CA GLY A 128 -23.68 3.91 7.39
C GLY A 128 -24.31 3.74 8.77
N ALA A 129 -23.96 4.62 9.69
CA ALA A 129 -24.60 4.76 10.99
C ALA A 129 -25.30 6.11 11.04
N VAL A 130 -26.54 6.14 11.51
CA VAL A 130 -27.27 7.38 11.81
C VAL A 130 -27.20 7.62 13.31
N LEU A 131 -26.39 8.60 13.69
CA LEU A 131 -26.04 8.90 15.09
C LEU A 131 -26.78 10.13 15.63
N GLU A 132 -27.97 10.42 15.10
CA GLU A 132 -28.78 11.55 15.59
C GLU A 132 -29.22 11.35 17.05
N PRO A 133 -29.31 12.42 17.86
CA PRO A 133 -29.70 12.34 19.28
C PRO A 133 -30.96 11.52 19.55
N LYS A 134 -31.99 11.65 18.71
CA LYS A 134 -33.26 10.90 18.82
C LYS A 134 -33.12 9.38 18.76
N TYR A 135 -32.02 8.87 18.18
CA TYR A 135 -31.71 7.44 18.12
C TYR A 135 -30.77 7.03 19.24
N ILE A 136 -29.64 7.72 19.38
CA ILE A 136 -28.61 7.34 20.37
C ILE A 136 -29.08 7.53 21.81
N SER A 137 -30.06 8.42 22.07
CA SER A 137 -30.69 8.56 23.40
C SER A 137 -31.51 7.34 23.82
N GLN A 138 -31.70 6.35 22.95
CA GLN A 138 -32.35 5.08 23.26
C GLN A 138 -31.37 4.03 23.79
N LEU A 139 -30.05 4.25 23.61
CA LEU A 139 -29.02 3.37 24.17
C LEU A 139 -29.09 3.37 25.70
N PRO A 140 -28.81 2.23 26.37
CA PRO A 140 -28.84 2.21 27.82
C PRO A 140 -27.72 3.09 28.40
N THR A 141 -27.96 3.59 29.62
CA THR A 141 -26.92 4.24 30.42
C THR A 141 -25.83 3.22 30.74
N ILE A 142 -24.57 3.65 30.64
CA ILE A 142 -23.43 2.81 31.01
C ILE A 142 -23.38 2.70 32.54
N ARG A 143 -23.37 1.48 33.06
CA ARG A 143 -23.45 1.19 34.50
C ARG A 143 -22.17 0.59 35.07
N ASN A 144 -21.49 -0.23 34.29
CA ASN A 144 -20.40 -1.07 34.75
C ASN A 144 -19.08 -0.62 34.13
N SER A 145 -18.02 -0.54 34.94
CA SER A 145 -16.66 -0.42 34.40
C SER A 145 -16.17 -1.80 33.97
N LEU A 146 -15.53 -1.89 32.81
CA LEU A 146 -14.99 -3.13 32.26
C LEU A 146 -13.48 -3.15 32.39
N LYS A 147 -12.94 -4.20 33.01
CA LYS A 147 -11.51 -4.49 33.08
C LYS A 147 -11.20 -5.69 32.21
N VAL A 148 -10.59 -5.46 31.05
CA VAL A 148 -10.37 -6.49 30.03
C VAL A 148 -8.98 -7.11 30.18
N SER A 149 -8.91 -8.44 30.11
CA SER A 149 -7.66 -9.20 29.97
C SER A 149 -7.77 -10.21 28.84
N LEU A 150 -6.67 -10.44 28.12
CA LEU A 150 -6.62 -11.41 27.03
C LEU A 150 -6.10 -12.77 27.51
N GLN A 151 -6.66 -13.84 26.97
CA GLN A 151 -6.24 -15.21 27.17
C GLN A 151 -6.13 -15.92 25.81
N GLY A 152 -5.15 -16.81 25.65
CA GLY A 152 -5.00 -17.61 24.43
C GLY A 152 -4.44 -16.82 23.22
N GLY A 153 -3.64 -17.51 22.41
CA GLY A 153 -3.09 -16.98 21.16
C GLY A 153 -3.99 -17.26 19.95
N LEU A 154 -3.93 -16.39 18.95
CA LEU A 154 -4.57 -16.66 17.65
C LEU A 154 -4.04 -17.98 17.07
N GLY A 155 -4.93 -18.90 16.74
CA GLY A 155 -4.61 -20.19 16.16
C GLY A 155 -4.11 -21.26 17.14
N GLU A 156 -4.19 -21.02 18.45
CA GLU A 156 -3.78 -21.97 19.47
C GLU A 156 -4.64 -23.25 19.45
N THR A 157 -5.96 -23.11 19.23
CA THR A 157 -6.83 -24.25 18.96
C THR A 157 -6.62 -24.75 17.51
N PRO A 158 -6.31 -26.05 17.30
CA PRO A 158 -6.18 -26.62 15.96
C PRO A 158 -7.45 -26.47 15.11
N ALA A 159 -7.31 -26.26 13.80
CA ALA A 159 -8.41 -25.92 12.88
C ALA A 159 -9.66 -26.80 13.00
N GLY A 160 -9.50 -28.12 13.20
CA GLY A 160 -10.63 -29.06 13.34
C GLY A 160 -11.36 -29.00 14.69
N GLN A 161 -10.84 -28.26 15.67
CA GLN A 161 -11.36 -28.19 17.04
C GLN A 161 -11.89 -26.78 17.41
N ARG A 162 -11.64 -25.78 16.56
CA ARG A 162 -12.09 -24.40 16.76
C ARG A 162 -13.61 -24.33 16.83
N LYS A 163 -14.13 -23.53 17.75
CA LYS A 163 -15.57 -23.23 17.82
C LYS A 163 -15.87 -22.07 16.89
N GLU A 164 -16.93 -22.17 16.10
CA GLU A 164 -17.34 -21.07 15.22
C GLU A 164 -18.18 -20.01 15.94
N ILE A 165 -18.86 -20.37 17.03
CA ILE A 165 -19.76 -19.49 17.79
C ILE A 165 -19.10 -19.04 19.08
N THR A 166 -19.28 -17.77 19.42
CA THR A 166 -18.75 -17.21 20.67
C THR A 166 -19.57 -17.69 21.86
N LYS A 167 -18.89 -18.07 22.94
CA LYS A 167 -19.51 -18.41 24.21
C LYS A 167 -19.15 -17.38 25.27
N ILE A 168 -20.16 -16.75 25.87
CA ILE A 168 -20.00 -15.83 26.99
C ILE A 168 -20.47 -16.54 28.27
N SER A 169 -19.58 -16.68 29.25
CA SER A 169 -19.88 -17.30 30.55
C SER A 169 -19.72 -16.26 31.65
N VAL A 170 -20.67 -16.21 32.58
CA VAL A 170 -20.70 -15.20 33.66
C VAL A 170 -20.71 -15.93 34.99
N ASP A 171 -19.81 -15.53 35.89
CA ASP A 171 -19.72 -15.98 37.29
C ASP A 171 -19.46 -14.78 38.20
N GLY A 172 -20.50 -14.31 38.90
CA GLY A 172 -20.45 -13.05 39.63
C GLY A 172 -20.10 -11.86 38.72
N ASN A 173 -19.07 -11.10 39.08
CA ASN A 173 -18.52 -10.00 38.27
C ASN A 173 -17.39 -10.47 37.31
N GLN A 174 -17.19 -11.78 37.13
CA GLN A 174 -16.21 -12.31 36.19
C GLN A 174 -16.91 -12.85 34.93
N VAL A 175 -16.39 -12.46 33.77
CA VAL A 175 -16.95 -12.84 32.46
C VAL A 175 -15.85 -13.43 31.58
N LEU A 176 -16.10 -14.61 31.03
CA LEU A 176 -15.25 -15.23 30.02
C LEU A 176 -15.93 -15.15 28.65
N ILE A 177 -15.34 -14.43 27.71
CA ILE A 177 -15.74 -14.38 26.30
C ILE A 177 -14.79 -15.28 25.51
N ARG A 178 -15.21 -16.50 25.19
CA ARG A 178 -14.46 -17.39 24.28
C ARG A 178 -14.90 -17.14 22.84
N VAL A 179 -14.04 -16.50 22.07
CA VAL A 179 -14.36 -15.94 20.75
C VAL A 179 -14.37 -17.02 19.68
N GLY A 180 -15.48 -17.12 18.94
CA GLY A 180 -15.64 -18.10 17.86
C GLY A 180 -14.94 -17.71 16.56
N ASP A 181 -14.45 -18.70 15.81
CA ASP A 181 -13.78 -18.59 14.51
C ASP A 181 -14.72 -18.40 13.32
N SER A 182 -15.68 -17.48 13.45
CA SER A 182 -16.57 -17.10 12.36
C SER A 182 -16.91 -15.62 12.42
N ARG A 183 -17.48 -15.09 11.33
CA ARG A 183 -18.06 -13.74 11.28
C ARG A 183 -19.01 -13.52 12.45
N GLN A 184 -19.94 -14.46 12.67
CA GLN A 184 -20.91 -14.40 13.75
C GLN A 184 -20.23 -14.49 15.12
N GLY A 185 -19.18 -15.30 15.27
CA GLY A 185 -18.38 -15.36 16.49
C GLY A 185 -17.81 -13.99 16.85
N TRP A 186 -17.20 -13.30 15.89
CA TRP A 186 -16.61 -11.98 16.12
C TRP A 186 -17.68 -10.95 16.47
N VAL A 187 -18.78 -10.92 15.72
CA VAL A 187 -19.93 -10.04 15.97
C VAL A 187 -20.49 -10.25 17.38
N GLN A 188 -20.70 -11.51 17.79
CA GLN A 188 -21.18 -11.86 19.12
C GLN A 188 -20.21 -11.46 20.22
N SER A 189 -18.91 -11.61 20.00
CA SER A 189 -17.90 -11.21 21.00
C SER A 189 -17.84 -9.70 21.19
N TYR A 190 -17.95 -8.94 20.10
CA TYR A 190 -17.95 -7.48 20.13
C TYR A 190 -19.24 -6.95 20.75
N GLN A 191 -20.40 -7.38 20.26
CA GLN A 191 -21.70 -7.00 20.82
C GLN A 191 -21.81 -7.41 22.30
N GLY A 192 -21.36 -8.62 22.63
CA GLY A 192 -21.37 -9.12 24.00
C GLY A 192 -20.58 -8.22 24.94
N LEU A 193 -19.38 -7.77 24.56
CA LEU A 193 -18.61 -6.81 25.35
C LEU A 193 -19.39 -5.50 25.57
N LEU A 194 -20.04 -4.96 24.54
CA LEU A 194 -20.85 -3.73 24.66
C LEU A 194 -22.03 -3.94 25.61
N GLU A 195 -22.70 -5.09 25.56
CA GLU A 195 -23.84 -5.37 26.44
C GLU A 195 -23.44 -5.40 27.92
N LEU A 196 -22.25 -5.93 28.25
CA LEU A 196 -21.75 -6.02 29.63
C LEU A 196 -21.67 -4.66 30.34
N CYS A 197 -21.40 -3.57 29.63
CA CYS A 197 -21.28 -2.25 30.26
C CYS A 197 -22.61 -1.71 30.79
N SER A 198 -23.74 -2.25 30.30
CA SER A 198 -25.10 -1.82 30.65
C SER A 198 -25.93 -2.89 31.36
N ASP A 199 -25.36 -4.09 31.55
CA ASP A 199 -26.05 -5.23 32.12
C ASP A 199 -26.32 -5.04 33.62
N GLU A 200 -27.59 -5.17 34.01
CA GLU A 200 -28.06 -4.90 35.36
C GLU A 200 -27.68 -5.99 36.37
N ARG A 201 -27.17 -7.14 35.91
CA ARG A 201 -26.76 -8.25 36.78
C ARG A 201 -25.48 -7.95 37.55
N PHE A 202 -24.68 -6.99 37.09
CA PHE A 202 -23.41 -6.63 37.72
C PHE A 202 -23.57 -5.49 38.72
N THR A 203 -22.66 -5.46 39.69
CA THR A 203 -22.55 -4.36 40.65
C THR A 203 -21.11 -3.87 40.67
N GLY A 204 -20.83 -2.76 39.98
CA GLY A 204 -19.50 -2.14 39.92
C GLY A 204 -18.62 -2.66 38.78
N GLU A 205 -17.36 -2.95 39.07
CA GLU A 205 -16.36 -3.37 38.07
C GLU A 205 -16.57 -4.84 37.65
N VAL A 206 -16.51 -5.09 36.33
CA VAL A 206 -16.63 -6.41 35.70
C VAL A 206 -15.27 -6.80 35.12
N GLU A 207 -14.74 -7.93 35.57
CA GLU A 207 -13.50 -8.50 35.03
C GLU A 207 -13.82 -9.38 33.81
N VAL A 208 -13.39 -8.95 32.63
CA VAL A 208 -13.69 -9.60 31.35
C VAL A 208 -12.43 -10.26 30.81
N THR A 209 -12.40 -11.58 30.82
CA THR A 209 -11.37 -12.37 30.12
C THR A 209 -11.83 -12.70 28.72
N VAL A 210 -11.05 -12.31 27.70
CA VAL A 210 -11.34 -12.60 26.29
C VAL A 210 -10.36 -13.67 25.80
N ASP A 211 -10.88 -14.87 25.52
CA ASP A 211 -10.12 -16.00 25.01
C ASP A 211 -10.19 -16.07 23.47
N LEU A 212 -9.04 -15.90 22.82
CA LEU A 212 -8.89 -15.86 21.36
C LEU A 212 -8.37 -17.17 20.76
N SER A 213 -8.18 -18.23 21.56
CA SER A 213 -7.57 -19.49 21.14
C SER A 213 -8.23 -20.11 19.90
N ASP A 214 -9.55 -19.98 19.79
CA ASP A 214 -10.31 -20.57 18.70
C ASP A 214 -10.18 -19.76 17.40
N VAL A 215 -9.83 -18.47 17.44
CA VAL A 215 -9.75 -17.61 16.24
C VAL A 215 -8.55 -18.01 15.38
N ARG A 216 -8.78 -18.27 14.09
CA ARG A 216 -7.72 -18.66 13.14
C ARG A 216 -6.60 -17.61 13.03
N PRO A 217 -5.34 -18.00 12.80
CA PRO A 217 -4.24 -17.06 12.57
C PRO A 217 -4.35 -16.38 11.19
N ALA A 218 -3.53 -15.33 11.01
CA ALA A 218 -3.43 -14.64 9.72
C ALA A 218 -2.95 -15.59 8.60
N GLY A 219 -3.49 -15.42 7.39
CA GLY A 219 -3.11 -16.19 6.20
C GLY A 219 -3.98 -17.42 5.89
N GLU A 220 -4.84 -17.87 6.81
CA GLU A 220 -5.78 -18.96 6.53
C GLU A 220 -6.94 -18.54 5.61
N LYS A 221 -7.31 -19.38 4.64
CA LYS A 221 -8.36 -19.08 3.65
C LYS A 221 -9.74 -18.90 4.26
N LEU A 222 -10.46 -17.86 3.85
CA LEU A 222 -11.84 -17.62 4.25
C LEU A 222 -12.81 -18.45 3.38
N LYS A 223 -13.83 -19.04 4.01
CA LYS A 223 -14.92 -19.70 3.30
C LYS A 223 -15.86 -18.60 2.78
N GLY A 224 -15.93 -18.40 1.45
CA GLY A 224 -16.80 -17.42 0.82
C GLY A 224 -16.10 -16.10 0.44
N PHE A 225 -16.36 -15.03 1.19
CA PHE A 225 -15.93 -13.65 0.88
C PHE A 225 -14.63 -13.28 1.65
N GLY A 226 -13.74 -12.47 1.04
CA GLY A 226 -12.57 -11.89 1.75
C GLY A 226 -11.18 -12.52 1.51
N GLY A 227 -11.08 -13.65 0.81
CA GLY A 227 -9.78 -14.26 0.44
C GLY A 227 -9.13 -15.05 1.58
N MET A 228 -8.31 -14.40 2.42
CA MET A 228 -7.67 -15.00 3.61
C MET A 228 -7.91 -14.13 4.84
N ALA A 229 -7.80 -14.72 6.03
CA ALA A 229 -8.04 -14.08 7.31
C ALA A 229 -6.84 -13.24 7.79
N ASN A 230 -7.11 -12.17 8.54
CA ASN A 230 -6.07 -11.39 9.24
C ASN A 230 -6.58 -10.80 10.59
N PRO A 231 -6.58 -11.57 11.69
CA PRO A 231 -7.17 -11.14 12.97
C PRO A 231 -6.32 -10.20 13.82
N ILE A 232 -5.22 -9.65 13.31
CA ILE A 232 -4.18 -9.03 14.14
C ILE A 232 -4.65 -7.86 15.01
N ARG A 233 -5.73 -7.17 14.61
CA ARG A 233 -6.33 -6.07 15.39
C ARG A 233 -7.44 -6.48 16.36
N LEU A 234 -7.91 -7.73 16.27
CA LEU A 234 -8.98 -8.25 17.14
C LEU A 234 -8.57 -8.28 18.62
N PRO A 235 -7.35 -8.68 19.02
CA PRO A 235 -6.96 -8.68 20.43
C PRO A 235 -7.10 -7.31 21.10
N GLY A 236 -6.63 -6.25 20.44
CA GLY A 236 -6.69 -4.89 21.00
C GLY A 236 -8.06 -4.22 20.90
N LEU A 237 -9.02 -4.78 20.15
CA LEU A 237 -10.37 -4.22 20.00
C LEU A 237 -11.06 -4.08 21.36
N TYR A 238 -11.03 -5.15 22.17
CA TYR A 238 -11.79 -5.24 23.40
C TYR A 238 -11.35 -4.21 24.45
N GLU A 239 -10.03 -4.04 24.62
CA GLU A 239 -9.48 -3.05 25.54
C GLU A 239 -9.83 -1.61 25.12
N ARG A 240 -9.73 -1.28 23.83
CA ARG A 240 -10.08 0.05 23.33
C ARG A 240 -11.57 0.36 23.49
N CYS A 241 -12.44 -0.60 23.18
CA CYS A 241 -13.88 -0.46 23.43
C CYS A 241 -14.17 -0.27 24.93
N ALA A 242 -13.56 -1.06 25.82
CA ALA A 242 -13.73 -0.92 27.26
C ALA A 242 -13.30 0.49 27.74
N ASN A 243 -12.18 1.02 27.24
CA ASN A 243 -11.71 2.36 27.58
C ASN A 243 -12.71 3.46 27.17
N ILE A 244 -13.33 3.35 25.99
CA ILE A 244 -14.37 4.29 25.54
C ILE A 244 -15.60 4.20 26.46
N LEU A 245 -16.08 2.98 26.73
CA LEU A 245 -17.27 2.75 27.57
C LEU A 245 -17.05 3.24 29.00
N ASN A 246 -15.86 2.98 29.57
CA ASN A 246 -15.52 3.36 30.95
C ASN A 246 -15.54 4.88 31.17
N LYS A 247 -15.25 5.69 30.14
CA LYS A 247 -15.35 7.17 30.18
C LYS A 247 -16.81 7.67 30.26
N ALA A 248 -17.79 6.80 30.04
CA ALA A 248 -19.21 7.13 30.04
C ALA A 248 -20.02 6.50 31.19
N VAL A 249 -19.36 5.85 32.17
CA VAL A 249 -20.04 5.27 33.34
C VAL A 249 -20.90 6.34 34.04
N GLY A 250 -22.18 6.01 34.26
CA GLY A 250 -23.18 6.88 34.85
C GLY A 250 -23.97 7.73 33.86
N ARG A 251 -23.68 7.68 32.55
CA ARG A 251 -24.41 8.41 31.51
C ARG A 251 -24.61 7.57 30.23
N GLN A 252 -25.39 8.08 29.29
CA GLN A 252 -25.46 7.53 27.93
C GLN A 252 -24.24 7.96 27.11
N LEU A 253 -23.93 7.19 26.06
CA LEU A 253 -22.92 7.54 25.08
C LEU A 253 -23.35 8.77 24.27
N ASN A 254 -22.39 9.61 23.92
CA ASN A 254 -22.60 10.64 22.90
C ASN A 254 -22.33 10.10 21.48
N SER A 255 -22.65 10.89 20.47
CA SER A 255 -22.48 10.52 19.05
C SER A 255 -21.03 10.20 18.68
N VAL A 256 -20.06 10.91 19.24
CA VAL A 256 -18.63 10.68 19.01
C VAL A 256 -18.19 9.33 19.60
N GLU A 257 -18.60 9.01 20.83
CA GLU A 257 -18.30 7.73 21.46
C GLU A 257 -18.95 6.56 20.72
N CYS A 258 -20.19 6.74 20.25
CA CYS A 258 -20.82 5.78 19.34
C CYS A 258 -20.00 5.60 18.05
N CYS A 259 -19.51 6.69 17.46
CA CYS A 259 -18.66 6.64 16.27
C CYS A 259 -17.36 5.88 16.52
N LEU A 260 -16.67 6.17 17.63
CA LEU A 260 -15.43 5.51 18.02
C LEU A 260 -15.62 4.00 18.17
N LEU A 261 -16.69 3.53 18.82
CA LEU A 261 -16.98 2.10 18.95
C LEU A 261 -17.20 1.43 17.58
N ILE A 262 -17.95 2.08 16.69
CA ILE A 262 -18.20 1.59 15.33
C ILE A 262 -16.89 1.54 14.52
N ASP A 263 -16.06 2.58 14.63
CA ASP A 263 -14.79 2.69 13.91
C ASP A 263 -13.74 1.71 14.43
N GLU A 264 -13.76 1.39 15.72
CA GLU A 264 -12.92 0.34 16.30
C GLU A 264 -13.24 -1.04 15.68
N ALA A 265 -14.53 -1.40 15.62
CA ALA A 265 -14.96 -2.62 14.95
C ALA A 265 -14.60 -2.59 13.45
N ALA A 266 -14.81 -1.45 12.76
CA ALA A 266 -14.46 -1.30 11.36
C ALA A 266 -12.94 -1.41 11.12
N ALA A 267 -12.10 -0.81 11.96
CA ALA A 267 -10.65 -0.92 11.89
C ALA A 267 -10.20 -2.37 12.08
N CYS A 268 -10.85 -3.11 12.99
CA CYS A 268 -10.64 -4.54 13.17
C CYS A 268 -11.03 -5.35 11.93
N VAL A 269 -12.22 -5.12 11.37
CA VAL A 269 -12.72 -5.83 10.16
C VAL A 269 -11.90 -5.50 8.92
N VAL A 270 -11.46 -4.26 8.79
CA VAL A 270 -10.69 -3.80 7.65
C VAL A 270 -9.21 -4.24 7.74
N ALA A 271 -8.65 -4.42 8.95
CA ALA A 271 -7.42 -5.19 9.14
C ALA A 271 -7.65 -6.69 8.90
N GLY A 272 -8.84 -7.19 9.25
CA GLY A 272 -9.38 -8.54 8.98
C GLY A 272 -9.45 -8.95 7.52
N ASN A 273 -9.52 -7.98 6.62
CA ASN A 273 -9.48 -8.17 5.17
C ASN A 273 -8.07 -7.87 4.65
N ILE A 274 -7.48 -8.78 3.87
CA ILE A 274 -6.16 -8.55 3.27
C ILE A 274 -6.18 -7.25 2.44
N ARG A 275 -5.50 -6.21 2.95
CA ARG A 275 -5.29 -4.94 2.27
C ARG A 275 -4.17 -5.07 1.24
N ARG A 276 -4.00 -4.01 0.45
CA ARG A 276 -2.92 -3.84 -0.53
C ARG A 276 -1.63 -3.47 0.19
N CYS A 277 -0.54 -4.22 0.00
CA CYS A 277 0.64 -4.02 0.87
C CYS A 277 1.97 -4.16 0.10
N LEU A 278 3.02 -3.56 0.70
CA LEU A 278 4.42 -3.64 0.26
C LEU A 278 5.22 -4.47 1.27
N PRO A 279 6.29 -5.17 0.86
CA PRO A 279 7.13 -5.93 1.78
C PRO A 279 7.88 -4.99 2.74
N GLU A 280 8.19 -5.49 3.94
CA GLU A 280 8.84 -4.73 5.02
C GLU A 280 10.14 -4.01 4.61
N ASP A 281 10.84 -4.55 3.61
CA ASP A 281 12.12 -4.06 3.10
C ASP A 281 11.99 -3.17 1.85
N ALA A 282 10.78 -2.83 1.42
CA ALA A 282 10.53 -1.89 0.33
C ALA A 282 10.98 -0.47 0.74
N LEU A 283 11.74 0.21 -0.13
CA LEU A 283 12.37 1.49 0.20
C LEU A 283 11.51 2.67 -0.24
N VAL A 284 10.88 3.32 0.73
CA VAL A 284 10.07 4.52 0.52
C VAL A 284 11.00 5.72 0.30
N HIS A 285 10.64 6.55 -0.68
CA HIS A 285 11.34 7.80 -0.94
C HIS A 285 10.89 8.85 0.09
N THR A 286 11.77 9.21 1.02
CA THR A 286 11.51 10.20 2.09
C THR A 286 12.42 11.41 1.99
N THR A 287 12.13 12.49 2.72
CA THR A 287 13.07 13.60 2.89
C THR A 287 14.40 13.15 3.51
N HIS A 288 14.37 12.11 4.34
CA HIS A 288 15.56 11.50 4.95
C HIS A 288 16.27 10.50 4.03
N GLY A 289 15.88 10.40 2.75
CA GLY A 289 16.45 9.47 1.79
C GLY A 289 15.61 8.19 1.69
N LEU A 290 16.26 7.07 1.36
CA LEU A 290 15.57 5.78 1.20
C LEU A 290 15.39 5.12 2.57
N VAL A 291 14.14 4.94 2.98
CA VAL A 291 13.78 4.35 4.28
C VAL A 291 12.92 3.11 4.05
N PRO A 292 13.25 1.94 4.64
CA PRO A 292 12.38 0.78 4.58
C PRO A 292 10.98 1.11 5.11
N ILE A 293 9.92 0.64 4.44
CA ILE A 293 8.54 0.98 4.83
C ILE A 293 8.21 0.56 6.28
N LYS A 294 8.87 -0.50 6.78
CA LYS A 294 8.76 -0.92 8.18
C LYS A 294 9.35 0.08 9.17
N ASP A 295 10.26 0.94 8.73
CA ASP A 295 10.95 1.94 9.55
C ASP A 295 10.35 3.34 9.38
N VAL A 296 9.56 3.58 8.32
CA VAL A 296 8.79 4.83 8.12
C VAL A 296 7.86 5.05 9.31
N GLN A 297 7.75 6.28 9.78
CA GLN A 297 6.91 6.67 10.91
C GLN A 297 5.81 7.63 10.47
N ILE A 298 4.74 7.72 11.27
CA ILE A 298 3.75 8.79 11.13
C ILE A 298 4.46 10.13 11.36
N GLY A 299 4.22 11.09 10.48
CA GLY A 299 4.89 12.39 10.45
C GLY A 299 6.07 12.48 9.49
N ASP A 300 6.61 11.35 9.02
CA ASP A 300 7.66 11.37 7.99
C ASP A 300 7.14 11.99 6.69
N TRP A 301 8.01 12.68 5.97
CA TRP A 301 7.67 13.27 4.69
C TRP A 301 8.10 12.35 3.55
N VAL A 302 7.13 11.88 2.77
CA VAL A 302 7.34 10.99 1.63
C VAL A 302 7.11 11.72 0.32
N GLN A 303 7.84 11.30 -0.71
CA GLN A 303 7.77 11.89 -2.02
C GLN A 303 6.48 11.48 -2.74
N THR A 304 5.81 12.45 -3.36
CA THR A 304 4.61 12.25 -4.20
C THR A 304 4.73 13.08 -5.48
N PRO A 305 3.86 12.88 -6.49
CA PRO A 305 3.87 13.69 -7.71
C PRO A 305 3.65 15.19 -7.47
N ILE A 306 3.01 15.56 -6.35
CA ILE A 306 2.72 16.96 -5.97
C ILE A 306 3.69 17.50 -4.91
N GLY A 307 4.86 16.88 -4.77
CA GLY A 307 5.89 17.21 -3.80
C GLY A 307 5.88 16.31 -2.56
N PHE A 308 6.61 16.69 -1.52
CA PHE A 308 6.63 15.92 -0.28
C PHE A 308 5.33 16.11 0.49
N ARG A 309 4.84 15.02 1.07
CA ARG A 309 3.60 14.93 1.85
C ARG A 309 3.82 14.06 3.08
N ARG A 310 3.08 14.33 4.15
CA ARG A 310 3.27 13.65 5.43
C ARG A 310 2.60 12.29 5.42
N VAL A 311 3.29 11.32 6.00
CA VAL A 311 2.69 10.05 6.38
C VAL A 311 1.74 10.32 7.52
N VAL A 312 0.45 10.16 7.26
CA VAL A 312 -0.58 10.34 8.28
C VAL A 312 -0.84 9.06 9.04
N ASN A 313 -0.67 7.91 8.41
CA ASN A 313 -0.93 6.62 9.04
C ASN A 313 0.04 5.54 8.54
N LYS A 314 0.26 4.53 9.35
CA LYS A 314 1.06 3.35 9.00
C LYS A 314 0.32 2.10 9.44
N PHE A 315 0.22 1.15 8.54
CA PHE A 315 -0.43 -0.12 8.76
C PHE A 315 0.60 -1.24 8.72
N ASP A 316 0.73 -1.98 9.82
CA ASP A 316 1.24 -3.34 9.79
C ASP A 316 0.12 -4.26 9.28
N GLN A 317 0.40 -4.99 8.22
CA GLN A 317 -0.57 -5.82 7.50
C GLN A 317 -0.25 -7.32 7.62
N GLY A 318 0.69 -7.69 8.49
CA GLY A 318 1.12 -9.07 8.70
C GLY A 318 1.87 -9.67 7.50
N ILE A 319 2.08 -10.98 7.59
CA ILE A 319 2.81 -11.76 6.58
C ILE A 319 1.89 -12.05 5.40
N GLN A 320 2.33 -11.72 4.19
CA GLN A 320 1.58 -11.96 2.95
C GLN A 320 2.47 -12.43 1.81
N ASP A 321 1.85 -13.01 0.78
CA ASP A 321 2.51 -13.33 -0.48
C ASP A 321 2.78 -12.05 -1.27
N VAL A 322 4.06 -11.74 -1.39
CA VAL A 322 4.57 -10.59 -2.13
C VAL A 322 5.22 -11.07 -3.41
N TYR A 323 4.73 -10.58 -4.54
CA TYR A 323 5.16 -10.97 -5.87
C TYR A 323 6.19 -9.99 -6.40
N GLU A 324 7.22 -10.51 -7.05
CA GLU A 324 8.11 -9.71 -7.88
C GLU A 324 7.39 -9.25 -9.14
N ILE A 325 7.53 -7.97 -9.46
CA ILE A 325 6.95 -7.33 -10.65
C ILE A 325 8.08 -7.22 -11.66
N GLU A 326 8.08 -8.09 -12.67
CA GLU A 326 9.12 -8.11 -13.69
C GLU A 326 8.96 -6.93 -14.64
N THR A 327 10.03 -6.17 -14.87
CA THR A 327 10.00 -5.02 -15.77
C THR A 327 11.20 -4.97 -16.73
N ASN A 328 11.26 -3.97 -17.62
CA ASN A 328 12.47 -3.65 -18.37
C ASN A 328 13.45 -2.71 -17.63
N ALA A 329 13.16 -2.40 -16.36
CA ALA A 329 14.01 -1.67 -15.42
C ALA A 329 14.38 -2.56 -14.23
N THR A 330 13.88 -2.25 -13.03
CA THR A 330 14.14 -2.96 -11.78
C THR A 330 13.00 -3.97 -11.49
N LEU A 331 13.03 -4.59 -10.31
CA LEU A 331 12.12 -5.66 -9.91
C LEU A 331 11.41 -5.27 -8.59
N PRO A 332 10.49 -4.29 -8.62
CA PRO A 332 9.74 -3.93 -7.42
C PRO A 332 8.85 -5.09 -6.97
N ARG A 333 8.40 -5.04 -5.72
CA ARG A 333 7.65 -6.12 -5.09
C ARG A 333 6.41 -5.59 -4.39
N ALA A 334 5.29 -6.26 -4.57
CA ALA A 334 4.05 -5.94 -3.86
C ALA A 334 3.07 -7.13 -3.85
N THR A 335 2.03 -7.05 -3.04
CA THR A 335 0.92 -8.01 -3.06
C THR A 335 0.10 -7.85 -4.36
N LEU A 336 -0.55 -8.92 -4.85
CA LEU A 336 -1.29 -8.87 -6.12
C LEU A 336 -2.42 -7.81 -6.14
N ASN A 337 -3.00 -7.50 -4.99
CA ASN A 337 -4.06 -6.50 -4.84
C ASN A 337 -3.52 -5.06 -4.71
N HIS A 338 -2.20 -4.87 -4.57
CA HIS A 338 -1.56 -3.57 -4.50
C HIS A 338 -1.62 -2.84 -5.84
N ARG A 339 -1.78 -1.51 -5.83
CA ARG A 339 -2.02 -0.71 -7.03
C ARG A 339 -0.76 0.01 -7.46
N MET A 340 -0.39 -0.14 -8.73
CA MET A 340 0.69 0.62 -9.36
C MET A 340 0.09 1.61 -10.35
N ALA A 341 0.70 2.80 -10.45
CA ALA A 341 0.36 3.76 -11.49
C ALA A 341 0.85 3.26 -12.86
N VAL A 342 -0.06 3.25 -13.84
CA VAL A 342 0.21 2.90 -15.24
C VAL A 342 -0.05 4.14 -16.10
N LEU A 343 0.86 4.46 -17.02
CA LEU A 343 0.66 5.52 -18.01
C LEU A 343 -0.60 5.22 -18.83
N ALA A 344 -1.59 6.09 -18.71
CA ALA A 344 -2.86 5.97 -19.42
C ALA A 344 -2.79 6.63 -20.80
N ASP A 345 -2.03 7.73 -20.94
CA ASP A 345 -1.89 8.44 -22.20
C ASP A 345 -0.50 9.11 -22.35
N ALA A 346 -0.22 9.65 -23.53
CA ALA A 346 1.01 10.40 -23.80
C ALA A 346 0.99 11.86 -23.28
N LYS A 347 0.00 12.25 -22.46
CA LYS A 347 -0.02 13.53 -21.72
C LYS A 347 0.40 13.37 -20.27
N GLY A 348 0.66 12.14 -19.83
CA GLY A 348 1.04 11.84 -18.45
C GLY A 348 -0.14 11.56 -17.52
N GLN A 349 -1.36 11.34 -18.05
CA GLN A 349 -2.44 10.81 -17.23
C GLN A 349 -2.11 9.38 -16.80
N ILE A 350 -2.62 9.01 -15.62
CA ILE A 350 -2.31 7.73 -14.98
C ILE A 350 -3.59 6.94 -14.72
N ALA A 351 -3.50 5.63 -14.84
CA ALA A 351 -4.51 4.68 -14.43
C ALA A 351 -3.93 3.77 -13.33
N TRP A 352 -4.70 3.56 -12.27
CA TRP A 352 -4.30 2.66 -11.18
C TRP A 352 -4.73 1.23 -11.49
N LYS A 353 -3.77 0.32 -11.65
CA LYS A 353 -4.04 -1.12 -11.84
C LYS A 353 -3.50 -1.91 -10.67
N ARG A 354 -4.22 -2.96 -10.25
CA ARG A 354 -3.65 -3.90 -9.27
C ARG A 354 -2.51 -4.68 -9.92
N VAL A 355 -1.52 -5.11 -9.16
CA VAL A 355 -0.39 -5.90 -9.67
C VAL A 355 -0.85 -7.17 -10.40
N GLY A 356 -1.85 -7.88 -9.85
CA GLY A 356 -2.45 -9.06 -10.49
C GLY A 356 -3.30 -8.76 -11.74
N GLU A 357 -3.49 -7.48 -12.07
CA GLU A 357 -4.25 -7.00 -13.24
C GLU A 357 -3.35 -6.32 -14.28
N LEU A 358 -2.05 -6.20 -14.02
CA LEU A 358 -1.10 -5.63 -14.97
C LEU A 358 -0.97 -6.54 -16.20
N ALA A 359 -1.00 -5.93 -17.38
CA ALA A 359 -0.80 -6.61 -18.65
C ALA A 359 0.61 -6.33 -19.18
N VAL A 360 1.25 -7.35 -19.77
CA VAL A 360 2.56 -7.19 -20.42
C VAL A 360 2.50 -6.03 -21.41
N GLY A 361 3.43 -5.08 -21.29
CA GLY A 361 3.41 -3.84 -22.06
C GLY A 361 2.84 -2.63 -21.31
N ASP A 362 2.16 -2.79 -20.17
CA ASP A 362 1.79 -1.66 -19.31
C ASP A 362 3.04 -0.85 -18.93
N ARG A 363 2.90 0.48 -18.87
CA ARG A 363 4.00 1.40 -18.51
C ARG A 363 3.86 1.88 -17.08
N LEU A 364 4.59 1.27 -16.15
CA LEU A 364 4.66 1.72 -14.77
C LEU A 364 5.44 3.02 -14.66
N LEU A 365 5.07 3.90 -13.72
CA LEU A 365 5.74 5.19 -13.55
C LEU A 365 6.85 5.11 -12.52
N HIS A 366 8.08 5.34 -12.97
CA HIS A 366 9.26 5.43 -12.14
C HIS A 366 9.73 6.88 -12.02
N SER A 367 10.01 7.34 -10.80
CA SER A 367 10.39 8.72 -10.50
C SER A 367 11.61 9.19 -11.29
N THR A 368 11.56 10.44 -11.73
CA THR A 368 12.68 11.19 -12.33
C THR A 368 13.39 12.10 -11.34
N GLN A 369 12.84 12.26 -10.13
CA GLN A 369 13.26 13.28 -9.19
C GLN A 369 14.47 12.82 -8.36
N VAL A 370 15.36 13.75 -8.06
CA VAL A 370 16.50 13.51 -7.15
C VAL A 370 16.02 13.68 -5.72
N LEU A 371 16.18 12.61 -4.93
CA LEU A 371 15.87 12.59 -3.52
C LEU A 371 16.99 13.31 -2.74
N PRO A 372 16.69 14.24 -1.82
CA PRO A 372 17.71 15.03 -1.14
C PRO A 372 18.53 14.19 -0.15
N GLY A 373 17.87 13.40 0.70
CA GLY A 373 18.52 12.68 1.80
C GLY A 373 18.97 13.61 2.94
N THR A 374 19.78 13.05 3.84
CA THR A 374 20.28 13.74 5.04
C THR A 374 21.79 13.59 5.19
N ILE A 375 22.40 14.45 6.00
CA ILE A 375 23.78 14.25 6.44
C ILE A 375 23.79 13.11 7.44
N THR A 376 24.43 12.01 7.07
CA THR A 376 24.58 10.80 7.89
C THR A 376 26.03 10.64 8.34
N THR A 377 26.24 9.85 9.39
CA THR A 377 27.58 9.60 9.95
C THR A 377 27.93 8.12 9.91
N LEU A 378 29.22 7.83 9.88
CA LEU A 378 29.71 6.47 10.13
C LEU A 378 29.40 6.04 11.58
N PRO A 379 29.17 4.74 11.83
CA PRO A 379 29.10 4.20 13.19
C PRO A 379 30.33 4.55 14.05
N ALA A 380 30.13 4.68 15.36
CA ALA A 380 31.23 4.96 16.27
C ALA A 380 32.27 3.82 16.29
N ASP A 381 33.53 4.16 16.59
CA ASP A 381 34.57 3.15 16.76
C ASP A 381 34.26 2.27 17.98
N PHE A 382 34.20 0.96 17.77
CA PHE A 382 34.03 -0.04 18.83
C PHE A 382 35.30 -0.87 19.06
N THR A 383 36.34 -0.64 18.26
CA THR A 383 37.55 -1.44 18.26
C THR A 383 38.42 -1.12 19.47
N ALA A 384 39.00 -2.15 20.07
CA ALA A 384 39.85 -1.97 21.25
C ALA A 384 41.16 -1.28 20.86
N GLU A 385 41.58 -0.29 21.66
CA GLU A 385 42.94 0.24 21.60
C GLU A 385 43.95 -0.87 21.90
N ARG A 386 45.09 -0.83 21.22
CA ARG A 386 46.12 -1.86 21.29
C ARG A 386 47.46 -1.23 21.70
N PRO A 387 48.38 -1.98 22.32
CA PRO A 387 49.67 -1.45 22.79
C PRO A 387 50.51 -0.83 21.67
N ASP A 388 51.21 0.26 21.97
CA ASP A 388 52.02 1.05 21.02
C ASP A 388 53.08 0.24 20.26
N GLN A 389 53.56 -0.86 20.85
CA GLN A 389 54.58 -1.73 20.25
C GLN A 389 54.03 -2.67 19.15
N SER A 390 52.71 -2.65 18.89
CA SER A 390 52.08 -3.51 17.90
C SER A 390 52.24 -2.98 16.47
N ARG A 391 53.00 -3.70 15.64
CA ARG A 391 53.17 -3.37 14.20
C ARG A 391 51.90 -3.56 13.35
N THR A 392 50.91 -4.30 13.84
CA THR A 392 49.65 -4.61 13.12
C THR A 392 48.42 -3.89 13.69
N ALA A 393 48.55 -3.25 14.85
CA ALA A 393 47.48 -2.46 15.45
C ALA A 393 47.78 -0.97 15.32
N LYS A 394 47.74 -0.50 14.07
CA LYS A 394 47.80 0.92 13.75
C LYS A 394 46.64 1.66 14.42
N GLY A 395 46.86 2.91 14.80
CA GLY A 395 45.78 3.81 15.21
C GLY A 395 44.70 3.87 14.12
N LEU A 396 43.44 3.96 14.53
CA LEU A 396 42.30 4.09 13.63
C LEU A 396 41.54 5.36 14.01
N THR A 397 41.30 6.22 13.03
CA THR A 397 40.35 7.33 13.14
C THR A 397 39.11 6.98 12.33
N ILE A 398 37.92 7.19 12.87
CA ILE A 398 36.68 7.09 12.10
C ILE A 398 36.36 8.49 11.53
N PRO A 399 36.51 8.71 10.22
CA PRO A 399 36.28 10.02 9.62
C PRO A 399 34.79 10.33 9.49
N ALA A 400 34.48 11.57 9.14
CA ALA A 400 33.15 11.92 8.65
C ALA A 400 32.82 11.15 7.36
N LEU A 401 31.53 10.87 7.13
CA LEU A 401 31.07 10.22 5.90
C LEU A 401 31.07 11.22 4.73
N THR A 402 32.24 11.42 4.12
CA THR A 402 32.40 12.23 2.91
C THR A 402 32.11 11.42 1.64
N ALA A 403 32.05 12.09 0.48
CA ALA A 403 31.96 11.42 -0.81
C ALA A 403 33.09 10.40 -1.02
N ASP A 404 34.33 10.73 -0.63
CA ASP A 404 35.48 9.82 -0.71
C ASP A 404 35.30 8.56 0.14
N VAL A 405 34.79 8.72 1.36
CA VAL A 405 34.51 7.59 2.26
C VAL A 405 33.36 6.73 1.71
N ALA A 406 32.30 7.36 1.18
CA ALA A 406 31.20 6.64 0.53
C ALA A 406 31.67 5.86 -0.71
N TRP A 407 32.54 6.46 -1.52
CA TRP A 407 33.20 5.81 -2.65
C TRP A 407 33.99 4.58 -2.21
N LEU A 408 34.78 4.69 -1.14
CA LEU A 408 35.55 3.55 -0.61
C LEU A 408 34.62 2.40 -0.18
N ILE A 409 33.48 2.71 0.43
CA ILE A 409 32.49 1.70 0.84
C ILE A 409 31.91 0.98 -0.40
N GLY A 410 31.51 1.73 -1.43
CA GLY A 410 31.04 1.16 -2.69
C GLY A 410 32.10 0.28 -3.36
N TYR A 411 33.33 0.79 -3.46
CA TYR A 411 34.47 0.08 -4.03
C TYR A 411 34.80 -1.21 -3.25
N THR A 412 34.67 -1.16 -1.92
CA THR A 412 34.84 -2.33 -1.04
C THR A 412 33.73 -3.37 -1.25
N HIS A 413 32.48 -2.97 -1.45
CA HIS A 413 31.39 -3.92 -1.73
C HIS A 413 31.59 -4.69 -3.03
N GLY A 414 32.12 -4.05 -4.07
CA GLY A 414 32.52 -4.74 -5.31
C GLY A 414 33.77 -5.59 -5.12
N ASP A 415 34.95 -4.96 -5.13
CA ASP A 415 36.25 -5.66 -5.26
C ASP A 415 37.05 -5.75 -3.95
N GLY A 416 36.49 -5.30 -2.83
CA GLY A 416 37.13 -5.40 -1.52
C GLY A 416 37.00 -6.78 -0.87
N TYR A 417 38.02 -7.20 -0.13
CA TYR A 417 37.98 -8.37 0.74
C TYR A 417 38.45 -7.97 2.15
N VAL A 418 37.64 -8.31 3.15
CA VAL A 418 37.92 -8.03 4.56
C VAL A 418 38.35 -9.35 5.21
N ALA A 419 39.62 -9.43 5.61
CA ALA A 419 40.17 -10.61 6.25
C ALA A 419 40.40 -10.32 7.74
N LEU A 420 39.79 -11.11 8.61
CA LEU A 420 39.96 -11.03 10.07
C LEU A 420 40.03 -12.45 10.64
N GLY A 421 41.03 -12.73 11.47
CA GLY A 421 41.15 -14.06 12.07
C GLY A 421 42.43 -14.27 12.86
N ARG A 422 42.80 -15.55 13.05
CA ARG A 422 44.06 -15.96 13.67
C ARG A 422 44.87 -16.80 12.68
N ASN A 423 46.19 -16.60 12.70
CA ASN A 423 47.09 -17.41 11.87
C ASN A 423 47.34 -18.80 12.50
N LYS A 424 48.12 -19.65 11.83
CA LYS A 424 48.48 -21.00 12.29
C LYS A 424 49.19 -21.07 13.65
N HIS A 425 49.67 -19.94 14.16
CA HIS A 425 50.31 -19.81 15.47
C HIS A 425 49.40 -19.12 16.51
N GLY A 426 48.10 -18.97 16.21
CA GLY A 426 47.13 -18.35 17.10
C GLY A 426 47.24 -16.82 17.21
N LYS A 427 48.11 -16.14 16.43
CA LYS A 427 48.22 -14.68 16.47
C LYS A 427 47.11 -14.02 15.64
N PRO A 428 46.45 -12.96 16.16
CA PRO A 428 45.43 -12.24 15.41
C PRO A 428 46.03 -11.53 14.19
N TYR A 429 45.29 -11.51 13.10
CA TYR A 429 45.59 -10.71 11.92
C TYR A 429 44.32 -10.07 11.38
N GLY A 430 44.48 -8.93 10.71
CA GLY A 430 43.39 -8.24 10.06
C GLY A 430 43.93 -7.35 8.94
N ARG A 431 43.26 -7.40 7.79
CA ARG A 431 43.56 -6.55 6.65
C ARG A 431 42.32 -6.34 5.79
N VAL A 432 42.30 -5.24 5.07
CA VAL A 432 41.36 -5.00 3.97
C VAL A 432 42.17 -4.93 2.69
N GLU A 433 41.75 -5.65 1.65
CA GLU A 433 42.44 -5.70 0.37
C GLU A 433 41.47 -5.41 -0.79
N TRP A 434 41.93 -4.72 -1.82
CA TRP A 434 41.17 -4.41 -3.02
C TRP A 434 41.91 -4.89 -4.26
N ALA A 435 41.22 -5.61 -5.14
CA ALA A 435 41.76 -6.12 -6.39
C ALA A 435 41.47 -5.16 -7.56
N MET A 436 42.40 -5.10 -8.51
CA MET A 436 42.36 -4.24 -9.70
C MET A 436 42.95 -4.99 -10.91
N ASN A 437 42.61 -4.56 -12.12
CA ASN A 437 43.21 -5.10 -13.35
C ASN A 437 44.58 -4.47 -13.62
N SER A 438 45.67 -5.23 -13.44
CA SER A 438 47.03 -4.70 -13.63
C SER A 438 47.35 -4.32 -15.08
N MET A 439 46.56 -4.79 -16.05
CA MET A 439 46.73 -4.44 -17.46
C MET A 439 46.24 -3.03 -17.80
N ASP A 440 45.32 -2.46 -16.99
CA ASP A 440 44.88 -1.07 -17.13
C ASP A 440 45.69 -0.18 -16.17
N THR A 441 46.93 0.08 -16.55
CA THR A 441 47.92 0.77 -15.69
C THR A 441 47.47 2.18 -15.31
N ALA A 442 46.80 2.91 -16.20
CA ALA A 442 46.33 4.27 -15.97
C ALA A 442 45.14 4.33 -15.01
N VAL A 443 44.16 3.44 -15.15
CA VAL A 443 43.04 3.36 -14.20
C VAL A 443 43.54 2.83 -12.85
N THR A 444 44.39 1.80 -12.85
CA THR A 444 44.97 1.23 -11.62
C THR A 444 45.71 2.28 -10.80
N ALA A 445 46.57 3.10 -11.42
CA ALA A 445 47.31 4.14 -10.72
C ALA A 445 46.37 5.17 -10.06
N ARG A 446 45.30 5.59 -10.76
CA ARG A 446 44.31 6.53 -10.22
C ARG A 446 43.47 5.91 -9.09
N LEU A 447 43.12 4.63 -9.19
CA LEU A 447 42.42 3.91 -8.13
C LEU A 447 43.30 3.78 -6.87
N GLN A 448 44.59 3.48 -7.04
CA GLN A 448 45.56 3.43 -5.92
C GLN A 448 45.71 4.79 -5.24
N GLN A 449 45.84 5.86 -6.01
CA GLN A 449 45.90 7.23 -5.49
C GLN A 449 44.62 7.61 -4.72
N GLN A 450 43.45 7.25 -5.26
CA GLN A 450 42.17 7.47 -4.59
C GLN A 450 42.12 6.68 -3.28
N LEU A 451 42.48 5.40 -3.27
CA LEU A 451 42.55 4.57 -2.06
C LEU A 451 43.47 5.19 -1.00
N ASP A 452 44.67 5.64 -1.37
CA ASP A 452 45.60 6.28 -0.44
C ASP A 452 45.02 7.56 0.16
N ARG A 453 44.37 8.39 -0.67
CA ARG A 453 43.70 9.61 -0.21
C ARG A 453 42.61 9.29 0.81
N VAL A 454 41.76 8.31 0.54
CA VAL A 454 40.66 7.98 1.46
C VAL A 454 41.18 7.28 2.72
N LEU A 455 42.15 6.37 2.61
CA LEU A 455 42.73 5.68 3.77
C LEU A 455 43.48 6.63 4.70
N ALA A 456 44.07 7.71 4.17
CA ALA A 456 44.67 8.75 4.99
C ALA A 456 43.65 9.42 5.93
N LEU A 457 42.37 9.52 5.55
CA LEU A 457 41.29 10.01 6.42
C LEU A 457 41.04 9.09 7.63
N PHE A 458 41.35 7.79 7.49
CA PHE A 458 41.30 6.82 8.58
C PHE A 458 42.60 6.78 9.41
N GLY A 459 43.61 7.58 9.05
CA GLY A 459 44.96 7.54 9.63
C GLY A 459 45.80 6.34 9.14
N LEU A 460 45.48 5.79 7.97
CA LEU A 460 46.04 4.53 7.47
C LEU A 460 46.63 4.70 6.06
N THR A 461 47.40 3.69 5.65
CA THR A 461 48.03 3.61 4.33
C THR A 461 47.83 2.22 3.74
N ALA A 462 47.84 2.13 2.41
CA ALA A 462 47.88 0.87 1.69
C ALA A 462 49.30 0.55 1.20
N THR A 463 49.56 -0.74 0.97
CA THR A 463 50.69 -1.20 0.17
C THR A 463 50.16 -1.72 -1.17
N HIS A 464 50.78 -1.29 -2.27
CA HIS A 464 50.38 -1.69 -3.61
C HIS A 464 51.36 -2.70 -4.21
N GLY A 465 50.85 -3.67 -4.94
CA GLY A 465 51.67 -4.67 -5.65
C GLY A 465 50.90 -5.40 -6.73
N THR A 466 51.59 -6.24 -7.49
CA THR A 466 51.00 -7.15 -8.48
C THR A 466 51.10 -8.59 -8.01
N VAL A 467 50.14 -9.42 -8.41
CA VAL A 467 50.17 -10.86 -8.12
C VAL A 467 50.95 -11.57 -9.23
N ASN A 468 51.97 -12.32 -8.84
CA ASN A 468 52.83 -13.02 -9.81
C ASN A 468 52.03 -14.08 -10.58
N GLY A 469 52.15 -14.07 -11.91
CA GLY A 469 51.42 -15.00 -12.79
C GLY A 469 49.95 -14.66 -13.05
N GLU A 470 49.45 -13.52 -12.55
CA GLU A 470 48.08 -13.06 -12.74
C GLU A 470 48.02 -11.62 -13.25
N ASN A 471 46.93 -11.27 -13.96
CA ASN A 471 46.65 -9.89 -14.38
C ASN A 471 45.99 -9.07 -13.25
N THR A 472 46.45 -9.26 -12.02
CA THR A 472 45.83 -8.71 -10.81
C THR A 472 46.81 -7.76 -10.11
N ALA A 473 46.41 -6.51 -9.94
CA ALA A 473 47.02 -5.58 -8.98
C ALA A 473 46.23 -5.63 -7.66
N LYS A 474 46.92 -5.47 -6.53
CA LYS A 474 46.32 -5.48 -5.20
C LYS A 474 46.80 -4.28 -4.38
N SER A 475 45.87 -3.68 -3.67
CA SER A 475 46.13 -2.68 -2.64
C SER A 475 45.71 -3.27 -1.29
N VAL A 476 46.61 -3.29 -0.31
CA VAL A 476 46.38 -3.95 0.98
C VAL A 476 46.59 -2.96 2.12
N CYS A 477 45.55 -2.73 2.92
CA CYS A 477 45.64 -2.03 4.19
C CYS A 477 45.75 -3.04 5.34
N SER A 478 46.95 -3.22 5.87
CA SER A 478 47.19 -4.10 7.02
C SER A 478 46.91 -3.37 8.34
N SER A 479 45.67 -3.48 8.82
CA SER A 479 45.21 -2.93 10.11
C SER A 479 44.13 -3.84 10.70
N ILE A 480 44.38 -4.37 11.89
CA ILE A 480 43.40 -5.21 12.60
C ILE A 480 42.14 -4.41 12.93
N ARG A 481 42.29 -3.16 13.40
CA ARG A 481 41.17 -2.30 13.78
C ARG A 481 40.30 -1.93 12.58
N LEU A 482 40.92 -1.57 11.45
CA LEU A 482 40.15 -1.30 10.22
C LEU A 482 39.38 -2.55 9.78
N ALA A 483 40.02 -3.72 9.81
CA ALA A 483 39.37 -4.97 9.45
C ALA A 483 38.23 -5.32 10.41
N GLU A 484 38.39 -5.17 11.73
CA GLU A 484 37.32 -5.33 12.74
C GLU A 484 36.14 -4.39 12.41
N TYR A 485 36.43 -3.11 12.16
CA TYR A 485 35.41 -2.11 11.85
C TYR A 485 34.66 -2.41 10.55
N PHE A 486 35.38 -2.68 9.45
CA PHE A 486 34.79 -3.03 8.16
C PHE A 486 34.03 -4.34 8.22
N TYR A 487 34.52 -5.32 8.99
CA TYR A 487 33.84 -6.60 9.18
C TYR A 487 32.48 -6.39 9.85
N ARG A 488 32.37 -5.51 10.86
CA ARG A 488 31.09 -5.27 11.53
C ARG A 488 30.12 -4.45 10.69
N HIS A 489 30.59 -3.42 10.00
CA HIS A 489 29.71 -2.39 9.43
C HIS A 489 29.63 -2.35 7.91
N ILE A 490 30.61 -2.92 7.19
CA ILE A 490 30.75 -2.75 5.74
C ILE A 490 30.60 -4.09 5.01
N LYS A 491 31.51 -5.04 5.22
CA LYS A 491 31.55 -6.29 4.44
C LYS A 491 32.10 -7.45 5.27
N GLN A 492 31.36 -8.57 5.25
CA GLN A 492 31.81 -9.84 5.83
C GLN A 492 31.98 -10.91 4.75
N PRO A 493 33.02 -11.75 4.84
CA PRO A 493 33.14 -12.94 3.99
C PRO A 493 31.91 -13.85 4.14
N SER A 494 31.42 -14.36 3.01
CA SER A 494 30.33 -15.35 2.93
C SER A 494 28.97 -14.92 3.51
N GLN A 495 28.78 -13.64 3.85
CA GLN A 495 27.48 -13.09 4.25
C GLN A 495 26.82 -12.32 3.11
N PRO A 496 25.48 -12.30 3.01
CA PRO A 496 24.77 -11.46 2.05
C PRO A 496 25.10 -9.98 2.22
N LEU A 497 25.36 -9.30 1.10
CA LEU A 497 25.57 -7.85 1.10
C LEU A 497 24.23 -7.10 1.22
N THR A 498 24.29 -5.96 1.89
CA THR A 498 23.23 -4.95 1.94
C THR A 498 23.86 -3.56 1.86
N VAL A 499 23.17 -2.61 1.25
CA VAL A 499 23.57 -1.19 1.29
C VAL A 499 23.33 -0.66 2.71
N PRO A 500 24.33 -0.08 3.39
CA PRO A 500 24.17 0.45 4.74
C PRO A 500 23.13 1.57 4.80
N SER A 501 22.38 1.66 5.91
CA SER A 501 21.34 2.68 6.11
C SER A 501 21.88 4.10 5.98
N PHE A 502 23.09 4.37 6.50
CA PHE A 502 23.74 5.68 6.37
C PHE A 502 24.11 6.05 4.91
N ILE A 503 24.16 5.08 3.99
CA ILE A 503 24.23 5.35 2.53
C ILE A 503 22.84 5.56 1.96
N LEU A 504 21.87 4.68 2.28
CA LEU A 504 20.49 4.78 1.80
C LEU A 504 19.86 6.15 2.14
N GLN A 505 20.08 6.62 3.36
CA GLN A 505 19.60 7.90 3.90
C GLN A 505 20.53 9.08 3.62
N GLY A 506 21.76 8.82 3.18
CA GLY A 506 22.81 9.83 2.99
C GLY A 506 22.44 10.92 1.98
N SER A 507 23.25 11.97 1.89
CA SER A 507 23.03 13.04 0.91
C SER A 507 23.13 12.53 -0.53
N VAL A 508 22.68 13.34 -1.49
CA VAL A 508 22.87 13.10 -2.93
C VAL A 508 24.32 12.73 -3.25
N GLU A 509 25.29 13.47 -2.71
CA GLU A 509 26.72 13.23 -2.91
C GLU A 509 27.17 11.88 -2.35
N VAL A 510 26.75 11.52 -1.13
CA VAL A 510 27.08 10.24 -0.51
C VAL A 510 26.55 9.07 -1.34
N ARG A 511 25.28 9.14 -1.76
CA ARG A 511 24.67 8.10 -2.61
C ARG A 511 25.36 8.00 -3.96
N ALA A 512 25.66 9.14 -4.59
CA ALA A 512 26.30 9.16 -5.90
C ALA A 512 27.74 8.64 -5.85
N ALA A 513 28.53 9.05 -4.85
CA ALA A 513 29.90 8.58 -4.70
C ALA A 513 29.97 7.09 -4.32
N TYR A 514 29.02 6.59 -3.52
CA TYR A 514 28.87 5.16 -3.28
C TYR A 514 28.65 4.37 -4.57
N LEU A 515 27.76 4.84 -5.46
CA LEU A 515 27.54 4.21 -6.77
C LEU A 515 28.79 4.31 -7.66
N ALA A 516 29.52 5.42 -7.61
CA ALA A 516 30.78 5.56 -8.34
C ALA A 516 31.84 4.55 -7.89
N GLY A 517 31.93 4.27 -6.58
CA GLY A 517 32.78 3.21 -6.04
C GLY A 517 32.42 1.83 -6.60
N LEU A 518 31.13 1.52 -6.71
CA LEU A 518 30.68 0.28 -7.34
C LEU A 518 31.08 0.23 -8.83
N VAL A 519 30.88 1.33 -9.57
CA VAL A 519 31.29 1.41 -10.97
C VAL A 519 32.78 1.18 -11.13
N ASP A 520 33.59 1.81 -10.28
CA ASP A 520 35.05 1.74 -10.31
C ASP A 520 35.60 0.36 -9.95
N SER A 521 34.82 -0.45 -9.23
CA SER A 521 35.13 -1.86 -8.95
C SER A 521 34.75 -2.77 -10.12
N ASP A 522 33.67 -3.53 -9.98
CA ASP A 522 33.19 -4.53 -10.94
C ASP A 522 32.45 -3.91 -12.15
N GLY A 523 32.15 -2.60 -12.11
CA GLY A 523 31.43 -1.89 -13.16
C GLY A 523 32.25 -1.59 -14.44
N ALA A 524 31.55 -1.15 -15.49
CA ALA A 524 32.15 -0.78 -16.76
C ALA A 524 31.35 0.30 -17.49
N VAL A 525 31.98 1.47 -17.68
CA VAL A 525 31.38 2.64 -18.35
C VAL A 525 31.28 2.51 -19.87
N ASN A 526 32.08 1.63 -20.49
CA ASN A 526 32.13 1.46 -21.95
C ASN A 526 31.27 0.28 -22.46
N ASN A 527 30.64 -0.49 -21.56
CA ASN A 527 29.75 -1.60 -21.93
C ASN A 527 28.46 -1.09 -22.60
N ARG A 528 27.74 -1.99 -23.28
CA ARG A 528 26.47 -1.69 -23.96
C ARG A 528 25.38 -2.65 -23.47
N PRO A 529 24.56 -2.29 -22.46
CA PRO A 529 24.58 -1.03 -21.70
C PRO A 529 25.76 -0.92 -20.71
N PRO A 530 26.10 0.29 -20.23
CA PRO A 530 27.03 0.46 -19.12
C PRO A 530 26.64 -0.38 -17.92
N HIS A 531 27.65 -0.96 -17.29
CA HIS A 531 27.50 -1.89 -16.19
C HIS A 531 27.87 -1.21 -14.88
N LEU A 532 27.03 -1.36 -13.86
CA LEU A 532 27.27 -0.76 -12.56
C LEU A 532 27.89 -1.77 -11.60
N VAL A 533 27.26 -2.94 -11.43
CA VAL A 533 27.76 -4.01 -10.54
C VAL A 533 27.14 -5.36 -10.90
N THR A 534 27.91 -6.43 -10.73
CA THR A 534 27.43 -7.82 -10.69
C THR A 534 27.41 -8.33 -9.26
N THR A 535 26.36 -9.04 -8.85
CA THR A 535 26.30 -9.66 -7.53
C THR A 535 25.50 -10.96 -7.55
N VAL A 536 25.71 -11.82 -6.56
CA VAL A 536 24.86 -13.00 -6.31
C VAL A 536 23.81 -12.75 -5.22
N TYR A 537 23.76 -11.52 -4.70
CA TYR A 537 22.87 -11.12 -3.60
C TYR A 537 21.70 -10.28 -4.13
N PRO A 538 20.47 -10.83 -4.20
CA PRO A 538 19.32 -10.14 -4.79
C PRO A 538 18.95 -8.87 -4.02
N THR A 539 18.96 -8.89 -2.69
CA THR A 539 18.64 -7.72 -1.85
C THR A 539 19.61 -6.58 -2.12
N PHE A 540 20.92 -6.86 -2.18
CA PHE A 540 21.93 -5.88 -2.55
C PHE A 540 21.66 -5.25 -3.91
N ALA A 541 21.36 -6.07 -4.93
CA ALA A 541 21.08 -5.58 -6.27
C ALA A 541 19.83 -4.67 -6.32
N ARG A 542 18.77 -5.00 -5.58
CA ARG A 542 17.56 -4.18 -5.45
C ARG A 542 17.86 -2.86 -4.72
N GLN A 543 18.60 -2.89 -3.62
CA GLN A 543 18.98 -1.69 -2.88
C GLN A 543 19.88 -0.77 -3.72
N VAL A 544 20.86 -1.31 -4.45
CA VAL A 544 21.68 -0.52 -5.39
C VAL A 544 20.81 0.10 -6.49
N SER A 545 19.82 -0.64 -6.98
CA SER A 545 18.85 -0.11 -7.95
C SER A 545 18.01 1.02 -7.36
N ALA A 546 17.57 0.91 -6.10
CA ALA A 546 16.84 1.97 -5.41
C ALA A 546 17.73 3.20 -5.16
N VAL A 547 19.02 3.03 -4.85
CA VAL A 547 19.98 4.14 -4.74
C VAL A 547 20.11 4.87 -6.08
N LEU A 548 20.15 4.15 -7.21
CA LEU A 548 20.06 4.77 -8.54
C LEU A 548 18.73 5.53 -8.72
N SER A 549 17.61 4.92 -8.35
CA SER A 549 16.29 5.54 -8.43
C SER A 549 16.20 6.83 -7.64
N SER A 550 16.84 6.90 -6.47
CA SER A 550 16.90 8.10 -5.63
C SER A 550 17.68 9.27 -6.27
N LEU A 551 18.46 9.02 -7.33
CA LEU A 551 19.15 10.04 -8.11
C LEU A 551 18.42 10.38 -9.42
N GLY A 552 17.17 9.93 -9.56
CA GLY A 552 16.35 10.09 -10.76
C GLY A 552 16.77 9.18 -11.91
N VAL A 553 17.53 8.11 -11.64
CA VAL A 553 18.04 7.18 -12.67
C VAL A 553 17.38 5.82 -12.52
N ALA A 554 16.51 5.45 -13.46
CA ALA A 554 15.97 4.09 -13.53
C ALA A 554 17.03 3.11 -14.09
N GLY A 555 17.61 2.30 -13.20
CA GLY A 555 18.52 1.21 -13.58
C GLY A 555 17.80 0.03 -14.24
N ARG A 556 18.56 -0.94 -14.74
CA ARG A 556 18.05 -2.22 -15.23
C ARG A 556 18.72 -3.38 -14.52
N LEU A 557 17.91 -4.23 -13.89
CA LEU A 557 18.34 -5.43 -13.17
C LEU A 557 18.17 -6.67 -14.06
N LEU A 558 19.28 -7.28 -14.48
CA LEU A 558 19.31 -8.46 -15.35
C LEU A 558 19.79 -9.70 -14.60
N LEU A 559 19.00 -10.77 -14.66
CA LEU A 559 19.35 -12.07 -14.10
C LEU A 559 20.07 -12.90 -15.16
N VAL A 560 21.25 -13.40 -14.83
CA VAL A 560 22.03 -14.31 -15.68
C VAL A 560 22.20 -15.63 -14.94
N ARG A 561 21.64 -16.70 -15.51
CA ARG A 561 21.82 -18.07 -15.00
C ARG A 561 23.11 -18.65 -15.62
N PRO A 562 24.09 -19.04 -14.81
CA PRO A 562 25.30 -19.70 -15.33
C PRO A 562 24.97 -21.03 -16.03
N GLN A 563 25.81 -21.43 -16.99
CA GLN A 563 25.67 -22.75 -17.64
C GLN A 563 26.00 -23.91 -16.70
N ILE A 564 26.85 -23.67 -15.70
CA ILE A 564 27.21 -24.66 -14.69
C ILE A 564 26.14 -24.63 -13.59
N GLU A 565 25.39 -25.72 -13.43
CA GLU A 565 24.23 -25.80 -12.52
C GLU A 565 24.57 -25.52 -11.04
N THR A 566 25.81 -25.78 -10.61
CA THR A 566 26.25 -25.52 -9.24
C THR A 566 26.49 -24.03 -8.94
N TRP A 567 26.50 -23.17 -9.96
CA TRP A 567 26.77 -21.74 -9.78
C TRP A 567 25.50 -20.95 -9.52
N ARG A 568 25.59 -19.95 -8.63
CA ARG A 568 24.47 -19.09 -8.26
C ARG A 568 24.09 -18.13 -9.40
N VAL A 569 22.81 -17.76 -9.45
CA VAL A 569 22.29 -16.72 -10.36
C VAL A 569 23.03 -15.40 -10.11
N LYS A 570 23.44 -14.74 -11.20
CA LYS A 570 24.07 -13.41 -11.17
C LYS A 570 23.02 -12.34 -11.44
N TYR A 571 23.04 -11.29 -10.62
CA TYR A 571 22.23 -10.09 -10.72
C TYR A 571 23.12 -8.96 -11.21
N ASN A 572 22.78 -8.40 -12.38
CA ASN A 572 23.56 -7.36 -13.05
C ASN A 572 22.75 -6.07 -13.03
N VAL A 573 23.26 -5.04 -12.35
CA VAL A 573 22.67 -3.70 -12.39
C VAL A 573 23.35 -2.92 -13.51
N THR A 574 22.56 -2.44 -14.47
CA THR A 574 23.04 -1.72 -15.65
C THR A 574 22.32 -0.38 -15.80
N LEU A 575 22.90 0.52 -16.58
CA LEU A 575 22.33 1.83 -16.88
C LEU A 575 21.76 1.81 -18.31
N PRO A 576 20.44 1.65 -18.49
CA PRO A 576 19.84 1.52 -19.82
C PRO A 576 19.57 2.86 -20.51
N ALA A 577 19.58 3.98 -19.76
CA ALA A 577 19.22 5.34 -20.20
C ALA A 577 19.87 6.40 -19.28
N LEU A 578 19.55 7.68 -19.50
CA LEU A 578 19.81 8.80 -18.57
C LEU A 578 21.29 9.08 -18.31
N LYS A 579 22.10 9.04 -19.37
CA LYS A 579 23.55 9.31 -19.27
C LYS A 579 23.87 10.69 -18.70
N GLY A 580 23.07 11.71 -19.06
CA GLY A 580 23.28 13.07 -18.56
C GLY A 580 23.18 13.14 -17.05
N GLN A 581 22.20 12.44 -16.47
CA GLN A 581 22.01 12.35 -15.02
C GLN A 581 23.19 11.62 -14.35
N TYR A 582 23.65 10.51 -14.93
CA TYR A 582 24.85 9.81 -14.46
C TYR A 582 26.10 10.71 -14.53
N ASN A 583 26.35 11.36 -15.67
CA ASN A 583 27.53 12.19 -15.87
C ASN A 583 27.53 13.42 -14.94
N SER A 584 26.35 13.95 -14.62
CA SER A 584 26.21 15.08 -13.70
C SER A 584 26.39 14.68 -12.24
N LEU A 585 25.82 13.56 -11.81
CA LEU A 585 25.76 13.21 -10.39
C LEU A 585 26.80 12.19 -9.95
N ILE A 586 27.04 11.13 -10.74
CA ILE A 586 27.85 9.96 -10.34
C ILE A 586 29.28 10.04 -10.89
N ALA A 587 29.43 10.38 -12.18
CA ALA A 587 30.73 10.43 -12.83
C ALA A 587 31.78 11.35 -12.15
N PRO A 588 31.42 12.48 -11.50
CA PRO A 588 32.40 13.32 -10.81
C PRO A 588 33.16 12.60 -9.69
N TYR A 589 32.58 11.52 -9.15
CA TYR A 589 33.18 10.70 -8.09
C TYR A 589 33.82 9.41 -8.63
N SER A 590 33.71 9.12 -9.93
CA SER A 590 34.20 7.89 -10.55
C SER A 590 35.58 8.11 -11.19
N VAL A 591 36.52 7.23 -10.88
CA VAL A 591 37.83 7.13 -11.53
C VAL A 591 37.69 6.66 -12.98
N LYS A 592 36.75 5.77 -13.28
CA LYS A 592 36.43 5.35 -14.66
C LYS A 592 35.73 6.46 -15.45
N GLY A 593 35.12 7.43 -14.78
CA GLY A 593 34.64 8.69 -15.34
C GLY A 593 33.29 8.60 -16.05
N GLU A 594 33.12 9.47 -17.05
CA GLU A 594 31.84 9.69 -17.74
C GLU A 594 31.45 8.58 -18.72
N LEU A 595 30.14 8.41 -18.90
CA LEU A 595 29.59 7.67 -20.03
C LEU A 595 29.75 8.50 -21.31
N ARG A 596 30.33 7.87 -22.35
CA ARG A 596 30.53 8.52 -23.65
C ARG A 596 29.20 9.00 -24.24
N GLN A 597 29.14 10.26 -24.68
CA GLN A 597 27.92 10.82 -25.29
C GLN A 597 27.39 9.97 -26.45
N GLY A 598 28.26 9.50 -27.34
CA GLY A 598 27.91 8.66 -28.51
C GLY A 598 27.53 7.19 -28.20
N LEU A 599 27.48 6.78 -26.92
CA LEU A 599 27.13 5.41 -26.55
C LEU A 599 25.65 5.11 -26.88
N LYS A 600 25.38 4.09 -27.71
CA LYS A 600 24.00 3.72 -28.04
C LYS A 600 23.32 3.06 -26.83
N MET A 601 22.23 3.66 -26.36
CA MET A 601 21.42 3.16 -25.24
C MET A 601 20.13 2.52 -25.75
N ARG A 602 19.64 1.50 -25.03
CA ARG A 602 18.32 0.89 -25.25
C ARG A 602 17.44 1.19 -24.04
N GLY A 603 17.09 2.47 -23.94
CA GLY A 603 16.39 3.06 -22.82
C GLY A 603 14.89 2.74 -22.80
N PHE A 604 14.14 3.61 -22.14
CA PHE A 604 12.70 3.47 -21.96
C PHE A 604 11.93 4.06 -23.13
N THR A 605 10.66 3.67 -23.26
CA THR A 605 9.82 4.12 -24.37
C THR A 605 8.41 4.51 -23.95
N VAL A 606 7.90 5.56 -24.60
CA VAL A 606 6.47 5.87 -24.60
C VAL A 606 5.82 5.10 -25.76
N PRO A 607 4.77 4.30 -25.51
CA PRO A 607 4.12 3.51 -26.55
C PRO A 607 3.63 4.38 -27.72
N GLY A 608 3.96 3.98 -28.95
CA GLY A 608 3.47 4.69 -30.15
C GLY A 608 1.94 4.66 -30.27
N THR A 609 1.27 3.68 -29.66
CA THR A 609 -0.19 3.63 -29.52
C THR A 609 -0.73 4.78 -28.68
N LEU A 610 -0.17 5.01 -27.49
CA LEU A 610 -0.60 6.09 -26.59
C LEU A 610 -0.35 7.48 -27.18
N MET A 611 0.76 7.65 -27.90
CA MET A 611 1.05 8.91 -28.60
C MET A 611 -0.04 9.26 -29.62
N ARG A 612 -0.59 8.27 -30.33
CA ARG A 612 -1.59 8.47 -31.40
C ARG A 612 -2.99 8.78 -30.90
N GLU A 613 -3.32 8.40 -29.68
CA GLU A 613 -4.61 8.75 -29.07
C GLU A 613 -4.67 10.25 -28.74
N VAL A 614 -3.51 10.90 -28.68
CA VAL A 614 -3.36 12.26 -28.18
C VAL A 614 -2.88 13.23 -29.26
N TYR A 615 -1.92 12.83 -30.09
CA TYR A 615 -1.22 13.69 -31.04
C TYR A 615 -1.43 13.22 -32.48
N ALA A 616 -1.64 14.18 -33.38
CA ALA A 616 -1.60 13.95 -34.81
C ALA A 616 -0.16 13.65 -35.26
N TYR A 617 -0.01 12.94 -36.38
CA TYR A 617 1.31 12.59 -36.92
C TYR A 617 2.16 13.83 -37.29
N SER A 618 1.54 14.94 -37.67
CA SER A 618 2.23 16.21 -37.91
C SER A 618 2.84 16.78 -36.63
N GLU A 619 2.08 16.82 -35.54
CA GLU A 619 2.53 17.28 -34.22
C GLU A 619 3.66 16.39 -33.69
N MET A 620 3.52 15.07 -33.85
CA MET A 620 4.60 14.12 -33.52
C MET A 620 5.86 14.40 -34.34
N ARG A 621 5.77 14.74 -35.63
CA ARG A 621 6.95 15.08 -36.43
C ARG A 621 7.60 16.40 -36.02
N GLU A 622 6.82 17.38 -35.58
CA GLU A 622 7.33 18.63 -35.00
C GLU A 622 8.07 18.36 -33.69
N MET A 623 7.58 17.41 -32.87
CA MET A 623 8.29 16.84 -31.73
C MET A 623 9.37 15.82 -32.16
N GLY A 624 10.02 15.99 -33.32
CA GLY A 624 11.15 15.17 -33.76
C GLY A 624 10.89 13.68 -34.05
N PHE A 625 9.66 13.18 -34.11
CA PHE A 625 9.45 11.75 -34.39
C PHE A 625 9.86 11.36 -35.83
N GLU A 626 10.98 10.66 -35.96
CA GLU A 626 11.50 10.10 -37.21
C GLU A 626 11.27 8.58 -37.27
N GLY A 627 10.04 8.15 -37.57
CA GLY A 627 9.71 6.72 -37.61
C GLY A 627 8.33 6.38 -38.16
N SER A 628 8.11 5.08 -38.38
CA SER A 628 6.79 4.56 -38.73
C SER A 628 5.80 4.78 -37.59
N ARG A 629 4.51 4.96 -37.93
CA ARG A 629 3.39 5.16 -36.99
C ARG A 629 3.19 4.05 -35.94
N GLN A 630 3.93 2.95 -36.03
CA GLN A 630 3.87 1.80 -35.12
C GLN A 630 5.09 1.69 -34.19
N VAL A 631 6.04 2.63 -34.26
CA VAL A 631 7.29 2.58 -33.47
C VAL A 631 7.12 3.39 -32.18
N ASP A 632 7.53 2.77 -31.09
CA ASP A 632 7.61 3.38 -29.76
C ASP A 632 8.57 4.59 -29.73
N ALA A 633 8.17 5.65 -29.02
CA ALA A 633 9.00 6.83 -28.80
C ALA A 633 10.15 6.51 -27.84
N ASN A 634 11.37 6.97 -28.12
CA ASN A 634 12.39 6.99 -27.08
C ASN A 634 12.02 8.02 -26.00
N TYR A 635 12.04 7.62 -24.73
CA TYR A 635 11.62 8.47 -23.62
C TYR A 635 12.49 9.74 -23.44
N GLU A 636 13.82 9.62 -23.54
CA GLU A 636 14.73 10.77 -23.38
C GLU A 636 14.51 11.81 -24.47
N ARG A 637 14.25 11.34 -25.69
CA ARG A 637 13.88 12.18 -26.83
C ARG A 637 12.53 12.86 -26.62
N TYR A 638 11.49 12.08 -26.28
CA TYR A 638 10.16 12.61 -25.96
C TYR A 638 10.20 13.69 -24.87
N ARG A 639 10.98 13.47 -23.80
CA ARG A 639 11.15 14.45 -22.72
C ARG A 639 11.86 15.73 -23.17
N ALA A 640 12.78 15.64 -24.14
CA ALA A 640 13.47 16.82 -24.68
C ALA A 640 12.60 17.64 -25.64
N GLU A 641 11.61 17.00 -26.27
CA GLU A 641 10.79 17.60 -27.34
C GLU A 641 9.36 17.94 -26.87
N SER A 642 8.94 17.52 -25.67
CA SER A 642 7.63 17.81 -25.08
C SER A 642 7.73 18.68 -23.84
N ASP A 643 6.70 19.50 -23.60
CA ASP A 643 6.57 20.32 -22.38
C ASP A 643 6.01 19.52 -21.17
N ILE A 644 5.85 18.20 -21.31
CA ILE A 644 5.22 17.36 -20.29
C ILE A 644 6.28 16.77 -19.37
N ASN A 645 6.15 17.04 -18.07
CA ASN A 645 6.97 16.40 -17.06
C ASN A 645 6.46 14.99 -16.75
N LEU A 646 6.88 14.03 -17.58
CA LEU A 646 6.50 12.62 -17.48
C LEU A 646 7.56 11.80 -16.73
N ASP A 647 7.12 11.05 -15.72
CA ASP A 647 7.95 10.02 -15.07
C ASP A 647 8.39 8.91 -16.04
N ILE A 648 9.47 8.21 -15.71
CA ILE A 648 10.08 7.22 -16.61
C ILE A 648 9.09 6.06 -16.84
N PRO A 649 8.62 5.83 -18.08
CA PRO A 649 7.65 4.79 -18.39
C PRO A 649 8.36 3.44 -18.49
N VAL A 650 8.26 2.65 -17.44
CA VAL A 650 8.89 1.34 -17.31
C VAL A 650 7.93 0.25 -17.80
N THR A 651 8.37 -0.58 -18.73
CA THR A 651 7.54 -1.64 -19.30
C THR A 651 7.42 -2.82 -18.34
N PHE A 652 6.19 -3.14 -17.92
CA PHE A 652 5.85 -4.36 -17.22
C PHE A 652 5.97 -5.58 -18.15
N LYS A 653 6.62 -6.65 -17.66
CA LYS A 653 6.88 -7.89 -18.40
C LYS A 653 6.13 -9.10 -17.83
N GLY A 654 5.70 -9.05 -16.57
CA GLY A 654 5.01 -10.15 -15.91
C GLY A 654 5.17 -10.12 -14.39
N THR A 655 4.56 -11.07 -13.71
CA THR A 655 4.78 -11.32 -12.28
C THR A 655 5.71 -12.52 -12.12
N GLY A 656 6.81 -12.32 -11.40
CA GLY A 656 7.84 -13.32 -11.14
C GLY A 656 7.54 -14.17 -9.90
N SER A 657 8.62 -14.63 -9.25
CA SER A 657 8.53 -15.37 -7.98
C SER A 657 7.86 -14.56 -6.88
N TYR A 658 7.26 -15.25 -5.91
CA TYR A 658 6.70 -14.64 -4.71
C TYR A 658 7.39 -15.18 -3.46
N ASN A 659 7.40 -14.36 -2.41
CA ASN A 659 7.86 -14.72 -1.08
C ASN A 659 6.79 -14.35 -0.05
N CYS A 660 6.69 -15.15 1.02
CA CYS A 660 5.85 -14.84 2.17
C CYS A 660 6.67 -13.97 3.14
N ILE A 661 6.32 -12.70 3.30
CA ILE A 661 7.09 -11.73 4.11
C ILE A 661 6.15 -10.76 4.82
N GLN A 662 6.60 -10.18 5.93
CA GLN A 662 5.89 -9.12 6.62
C GLN A 662 5.62 -7.95 5.67
N THR A 663 4.41 -7.39 5.73
CA THR A 663 3.98 -6.32 4.82
C THR A 663 3.40 -5.13 5.56
N TYR A 664 3.53 -3.97 4.92
CA TYR A 664 3.07 -2.69 5.45
C TYR A 664 2.35 -1.91 4.36
N ASP A 665 1.57 -0.93 4.78
CA ASP A 665 1.01 0.13 3.93
C ASP A 665 1.09 1.46 4.68
N ILE A 666 1.14 2.58 3.96
CA ILE A 666 1.15 3.91 4.57
C ILE A 666 0.09 4.80 3.95
N GLU A 667 -0.42 5.73 4.74
CA GLU A 667 -1.35 6.74 4.32
C GLU A 667 -0.65 8.08 4.24
N VAL A 668 -0.86 8.83 3.15
CA VAL A 668 -0.17 10.08 2.86
C VAL A 668 -1.20 11.17 2.66
N ASP A 669 -1.02 12.32 3.31
CA ASP A 669 -1.95 13.45 3.20
C ASP A 669 -2.01 14.00 1.76
N GLU A 670 -3.21 14.45 1.38
CA GLU A 670 -3.58 15.06 0.08
C GLU A 670 -3.39 14.19 -1.17
N ALA A 671 -2.22 13.57 -1.35
CA ALA A 671 -1.82 12.89 -2.56
C ALA A 671 -2.41 11.48 -2.67
N HIS A 672 -2.67 10.81 -1.55
CA HIS A 672 -3.17 9.42 -1.51
C HIS A 672 -2.27 8.40 -2.27
N CYS A 673 -1.02 8.80 -2.54
CA CYS A 673 -0.01 8.04 -3.25
C CYS A 673 1.42 8.44 -2.84
N PHE A 674 2.41 7.59 -3.09
CA PHE A 674 3.82 7.85 -2.80
C PHE A 674 4.76 7.03 -3.68
N TYR A 675 6.04 7.40 -3.72
CA TYR A 675 7.08 6.61 -4.41
C TYR A 675 7.75 5.60 -3.47
N CYS A 676 7.82 4.34 -3.92
CA CYS A 676 8.48 3.24 -3.23
C CYS A 676 9.26 2.38 -4.24
N ASP A 677 10.51 2.04 -3.92
CA ASP A 677 11.46 1.39 -4.84
C ASP A 677 11.56 2.11 -6.20
N GLY A 678 11.33 3.42 -6.22
CA GLY A 678 11.27 4.25 -7.42
C GLY A 678 9.90 4.35 -8.10
N TYR A 679 8.88 3.57 -7.71
CA TYR A 679 7.58 3.49 -8.40
C TYR A 679 6.43 4.13 -7.61
N LEU A 680 5.47 4.72 -8.33
CA LEU A 680 4.30 5.39 -7.76
C LEU A 680 3.16 4.39 -7.39
N THR A 681 2.67 4.44 -6.13
CA THR A 681 1.65 3.53 -5.54
C THR A 681 0.57 4.23 -4.67
N HIS A 682 -0.55 3.58 -4.24
CA HIS A 682 -1.83 4.19 -3.74
C HIS A 682 -2.44 3.61 -2.40
N ASN A 683 -3.15 4.41 -1.56
CA ASN A 683 -3.81 4.07 -0.23
C ASN A 683 -5.40 3.95 -0.20
N SER A 684 -6.15 3.58 0.87
CA SER A 684 -7.67 3.33 0.89
C SER A 684 -8.52 4.08 1.99
N ALA A 685 -9.85 4.31 1.84
CA ALA A 685 -10.78 5.01 2.82
C ALA A 685 -12.31 4.56 2.88
N GLY A 686 -13.15 5.01 3.87
CA GLY A 686 -14.62 4.71 4.16
C GLY A 686 -15.59 5.91 4.48
N MET A 687 -16.85 5.78 5.04
CA MET A 687 -17.88 6.87 5.35
C MET A 687 -18.89 6.65 6.55
N ARG A 688 -19.37 7.73 7.25
CA ARG A 688 -20.31 7.91 8.42
C ARG A 688 -21.31 9.07 8.24
N GLN A 689 -22.41 9.15 9.01
CA GLN A 689 -23.42 10.24 8.95
C GLN A 689 -23.89 10.73 10.36
N PHE A 690 -24.09 12.04 10.55
CA PHE A 690 -24.39 12.69 11.85
C PHE A 690 -25.52 13.72 11.71
N ASP A 691 -26.20 14.09 12.80
CA ASP A 691 -27.16 15.21 12.77
C ASP A 691 -26.47 16.55 12.45
N SER A 692 -27.17 17.43 11.75
CA SER A 692 -26.65 18.76 11.42
C SER A 692 -26.41 19.69 12.61
N ASN A 693 -27.14 19.53 13.72
CA ASN A 693 -27.03 20.37 14.92
C ASN A 693 -26.09 19.77 15.97
N ASP A 694 -25.52 18.60 15.71
CA ASP A 694 -24.53 17.98 16.60
C ASP A 694 -23.18 18.68 16.43
N GLU A 695 -22.95 19.75 17.21
CA GLU A 695 -21.72 20.53 17.15
C GLU A 695 -20.48 19.70 17.48
N LEU A 696 -20.60 18.74 18.41
CA LEU A 696 -19.52 17.81 18.78
C LEU A 696 -19.13 16.91 17.61
N ALA A 697 -20.11 16.34 16.91
CA ALA A 697 -19.85 15.52 15.72
C ALA A 697 -19.38 16.36 14.53
N ALA A 698 -19.96 17.55 14.34
CA ALA A 698 -19.63 18.47 13.24
C ALA A 698 -18.23 19.08 13.34
N SER A 699 -17.60 18.97 14.52
CA SER A 699 -16.23 19.40 14.81
C SER A 699 -15.35 18.24 15.30
N ALA A 700 -15.78 17.00 15.15
CA ALA A 700 -15.07 15.84 15.70
C ALA A 700 -13.66 15.68 15.12
N LYS A 701 -13.46 16.14 13.87
CA LYS A 701 -12.17 16.23 13.18
C LYS A 701 -11.58 17.65 13.15
N ASP A 702 -12.23 18.64 13.75
CA ASP A 702 -11.60 19.95 13.92
C ASP A 702 -10.39 19.79 14.85
N ASN A 703 -9.23 20.33 14.43
CA ASN A 703 -7.95 20.15 15.11
C ASN A 703 -7.59 18.68 15.38
N LEU A 704 -8.10 17.74 14.57
CA LEU A 704 -7.66 16.34 14.61
C LEU A 704 -6.14 16.28 14.51
N TRP A 705 -5.57 17.18 13.72
CA TRP A 705 -4.18 17.56 13.73
C TRP A 705 -4.00 18.76 14.65
N GLN A 706 -3.12 18.63 15.64
CA GLN A 706 -2.80 19.65 16.63
C GLN A 706 -1.28 19.81 16.73
N GLN A 707 -0.79 21.05 16.92
CA GLN A 707 0.62 21.27 17.22
C GLN A 707 0.91 20.92 18.67
N ASP A 708 2.00 20.18 18.91
CA ASP A 708 2.55 20.00 20.25
C ASP A 708 3.25 21.28 20.76
N GLU A 709 3.75 21.24 22.00
CA GLU A 709 4.45 22.36 22.64
C GLU A 709 5.71 22.83 21.85
N SER A 710 6.21 21.99 20.94
CA SER A 710 7.34 22.29 20.06
C SER A 710 6.91 22.77 18.66
N GLY A 711 5.61 22.92 18.41
CA GLY A 711 5.04 23.33 17.13
C GLY A 711 4.87 22.19 16.10
N ASN A 712 5.14 20.93 16.48
CA ASN A 712 4.99 19.79 15.57
C ASN A 712 3.52 19.37 15.49
N TRP A 713 2.95 19.32 14.29
CA TRP A 713 1.61 18.75 14.12
C TRP A 713 1.63 17.23 14.37
N ARG A 714 0.89 16.79 15.38
CA ARG A 714 0.55 15.40 15.68
C ARG A 714 -0.95 15.20 15.51
N ILE A 715 -1.38 13.97 15.27
CA ILE A 715 -2.82 13.66 15.34
C ILE A 715 -3.21 13.39 16.80
N ASP A 716 -4.43 13.77 17.19
CA ASP A 716 -5.01 13.38 18.47
C ASP A 716 -5.14 11.84 18.54
N PRO A 717 -4.35 11.15 19.38
CA PRO A 717 -4.36 9.69 19.47
C PRO A 717 -5.69 9.14 19.99
N GLU A 718 -6.49 9.94 20.71
CA GLU A 718 -7.82 9.52 21.17
C GLU A 718 -8.87 9.56 20.05
N ARG A 719 -8.57 10.25 18.94
CA ARG A 719 -9.51 10.49 17.82
C ARG A 719 -9.03 9.93 16.48
N ASP A 720 -7.87 9.28 16.46
CA ASP A 720 -7.23 8.68 15.26
C ASP A 720 -8.22 7.85 14.43
N VAL A 721 -9.00 6.98 15.08
CA VAL A 721 -9.87 6.03 14.38
C VAL A 721 -10.98 6.69 13.55
N LEU A 722 -11.32 7.97 13.80
CA LEU A 722 -12.27 8.75 13.00
C LEU A 722 -11.84 8.95 11.54
N ARG A 723 -10.57 8.65 11.21
CA ARG A 723 -10.04 8.64 9.84
C ARG A 723 -10.60 7.54 8.97
N MET A 724 -11.11 6.47 9.59
CA MET A 724 -11.62 5.30 8.87
C MET A 724 -12.86 5.60 8.04
N ALA A 725 -13.45 6.79 8.21
CA ALA A 725 -14.64 7.18 7.48
C ALA A 725 -14.82 8.69 7.27
N ASN A 726 -15.40 9.09 6.13
CA ASN A 726 -15.93 10.43 5.86
C ASN A 726 -17.10 10.77 6.79
N HIS A 727 -17.31 12.02 7.22
CA HIS A 727 -18.38 12.38 8.16
C HIS A 727 -19.51 13.21 7.53
N THR A 728 -20.65 12.63 7.17
CA THR A 728 -21.71 13.38 6.48
C THR A 728 -22.69 14.05 7.45
N ARG A 729 -22.88 15.37 7.38
CA ARG A 729 -23.90 16.09 8.15
C ARG A 729 -25.27 15.97 7.48
N VAL A 730 -26.22 15.35 8.18
CA VAL A 730 -27.61 15.17 7.75
C VAL A 730 -28.41 16.40 8.19
N VAL A 731 -28.83 17.19 7.22
CA VAL A 731 -29.61 18.42 7.42
C VAL A 731 -31.08 18.13 7.13
N HIS A 732 -31.96 18.58 8.00
CA HIS A 732 -33.41 18.39 7.86
C HIS A 732 -34.10 19.59 7.18
N GLN A 733 -33.38 20.70 7.09
CA GLN A 733 -33.79 21.90 6.34
C GLN A 733 -33.01 22.00 5.03
N LYS A 734 -33.59 22.67 4.03
CA LYS A 734 -32.89 22.90 2.77
C LYS A 734 -31.84 23.99 2.98
N LEU A 735 -30.58 23.62 2.78
CA LEU A 735 -29.45 24.55 2.91
C LEU A 735 -29.50 25.67 1.87
N SER A 736 -29.06 26.85 2.31
CA SER A 736 -28.69 27.96 1.45
C SER A 736 -27.39 27.67 0.69
N LEU A 737 -27.13 28.47 -0.35
CA LEU A 737 -25.88 28.37 -1.10
C LEU A 737 -24.65 28.64 -0.22
N GLU A 738 -24.77 29.56 0.74
CA GLU A 738 -23.71 29.93 1.67
C GLU A 738 -23.37 28.76 2.59
N GLU A 739 -24.36 28.12 3.21
CA GLU A 739 -24.14 26.94 4.07
C GLU A 739 -23.56 25.75 3.29
N VAL A 740 -23.95 25.55 2.03
CA VAL A 740 -23.33 24.55 1.15
C VAL A 740 -21.88 24.91 0.86
N THR A 741 -21.60 26.18 0.58
CA THR A 741 -20.24 26.67 0.31
C THR A 741 -19.34 26.50 1.53
N ASP A 742 -19.84 26.81 2.72
CA ASP A 742 -19.08 26.67 3.97
C ASP A 742 -18.89 25.21 4.36
N ALA A 743 -19.86 24.33 4.11
CA ALA A 743 -19.69 22.89 4.27
C ALA A 743 -18.60 22.35 3.32
N VAL A 744 -18.58 22.78 2.05
CA VAL A 744 -17.55 22.40 1.08
C VAL A 744 -16.18 22.95 1.47
N ARG A 745 -16.11 24.19 1.95
CA ARG A 745 -14.87 24.76 2.50
C ARG A 745 -14.39 23.97 3.72
N LYS A 746 -15.28 23.64 4.65
CA LYS A 746 -14.93 22.87 5.84
C LYS A 746 -14.42 21.48 5.47
N GLN A 747 -15.06 20.82 4.50
CA GLN A 747 -14.58 19.55 3.92
C GLN A 747 -13.17 19.70 3.34
N PHE A 748 -12.91 20.79 2.62
CA PHE A 748 -11.60 21.07 2.06
C PHE A 748 -10.51 21.31 3.13
N TYR A 749 -10.82 22.03 4.21
CA TYR A 749 -9.83 22.42 5.22
C TYR A 749 -9.62 21.42 6.36
N SER A 750 -10.59 20.55 6.66
CA SER A 750 -10.55 19.67 7.85
C SER A 750 -10.77 18.19 7.56
N GLY A 751 -11.18 17.82 6.33
CA GLY A 751 -11.59 16.45 6.01
C GLY A 751 -12.90 16.01 6.68
N GLU A 752 -13.63 16.94 7.31
CA GLU A 752 -15.04 16.74 7.66
C GLU A 752 -15.87 16.44 6.42
N GLY A 753 -16.92 15.63 6.55
CA GLY A 753 -17.60 15.11 5.37
C GLY A 753 -18.74 15.99 4.85
N ALA A 754 -19.38 15.46 3.81
CA ALA A 754 -20.35 16.16 2.99
C ALA A 754 -21.64 16.52 3.75
N VAL A 755 -22.50 17.35 3.17
CA VAL A 755 -23.85 17.59 3.67
C VAL A 755 -24.87 16.75 2.90
N GLN A 756 -25.86 16.19 3.60
CA GLN A 756 -26.97 15.44 3.03
C GLN A 756 -28.29 16.04 3.47
N TRP A 757 -29.14 16.46 2.53
CA TRP A 757 -30.51 16.85 2.87
C TRP A 757 -31.41 15.63 3.04
N ALA A 758 -31.88 15.40 4.26
CA ALA A 758 -32.69 14.25 4.66
C ALA A 758 -33.97 14.12 3.83
N GLY A 759 -34.66 15.24 3.56
CA GLY A 759 -35.89 15.23 2.76
C GLY A 759 -35.67 14.65 1.35
N GLU A 760 -34.61 15.04 0.66
CA GLU A 760 -34.29 14.50 -0.67
C GLU A 760 -33.83 13.04 -0.60
N ALA A 761 -33.06 12.68 0.43
CA ALA A 761 -32.62 11.30 0.64
C ALA A 761 -33.83 10.36 0.88
N ILE A 762 -34.73 10.73 1.78
CA ILE A 762 -35.96 9.97 2.08
C ILE A 762 -36.84 9.89 0.85
N ALA A 763 -37.00 11.00 0.10
CA ALA A 763 -37.80 10.98 -1.11
C ALA A 763 -37.26 9.99 -2.16
N ARG A 764 -35.93 9.89 -2.30
CA ARG A 764 -35.28 8.93 -3.19
C ARG A 764 -35.44 7.49 -2.71
N SER A 765 -35.40 7.26 -1.39
CA SER A 765 -35.58 5.94 -0.79
C SER A 765 -37.01 5.43 -0.84
N ASN A 766 -38.00 6.30 -1.07
CA ASN A 766 -39.42 5.96 -1.20
C ASN A 766 -39.94 6.21 -2.62
N ALA A 767 -39.11 5.98 -3.64
CA ALA A 767 -39.45 6.25 -5.04
C ALA A 767 -40.60 5.35 -5.58
N ASP A 768 -40.84 4.22 -4.93
CA ASP A 768 -41.99 3.34 -5.14
C ASP A 768 -43.32 4.01 -4.76
N LEU A 769 -43.35 4.72 -3.63
CA LEU A 769 -44.52 5.50 -3.18
C LEU A 769 -44.59 6.87 -3.89
N LEU A 770 -43.45 7.53 -4.04
CA LEU A 770 -43.27 8.84 -4.67
C LEU A 770 -42.94 8.71 -6.16
N ASN A 771 -43.72 7.89 -6.85
CA ASN A 771 -43.49 7.48 -8.23
C ASN A 771 -43.78 8.55 -9.30
N SER A 772 -44.15 9.76 -8.90
CA SER A 772 -44.34 10.90 -9.80
C SER A 772 -43.62 12.14 -9.27
N ARG A 773 -43.30 13.05 -10.19
CA ARG A 773 -42.65 14.32 -9.85
C ARG A 773 -43.52 15.14 -8.89
N GLU A 774 -44.82 15.16 -9.10
CA GLU A 774 -45.80 15.88 -8.29
C GLU A 774 -45.85 15.31 -6.86
N LYS A 775 -45.92 13.98 -6.71
CA LYS A 775 -45.90 13.34 -5.38
C LYS A 775 -44.60 13.64 -4.64
N LYS A 776 -43.47 13.57 -5.33
CA LYS A 776 -42.16 13.96 -4.77
C LYS A 776 -42.16 15.43 -4.33
N GLU A 777 -42.62 16.34 -5.18
CA GLU A 777 -42.67 17.78 -4.86
C GLU A 777 -43.60 18.07 -3.67
N VAL A 778 -44.75 17.39 -3.56
CA VAL A 778 -45.66 17.47 -2.41
C VAL A 778 -44.98 16.94 -1.15
N PHE A 779 -44.35 15.75 -1.21
CA PHE A 779 -43.60 15.20 -0.08
C PHE A 779 -42.50 16.14 0.39
N LEU A 780 -41.67 16.67 -0.52
CA LEU A 780 -40.58 17.57 -0.17
C LEU A 780 -41.09 18.90 0.41
N ARG A 781 -42.23 19.41 -0.06
CA ARG A 781 -42.89 20.58 0.55
C ARG A 781 -43.38 20.26 1.96
N LEU A 782 -44.09 19.15 2.14
CA LEU A 782 -44.58 18.72 3.46
C LEU A 782 -43.42 18.46 4.42
N TYR A 783 -42.31 17.89 3.96
CA TYR A 783 -41.13 17.63 4.78
C TYR A 783 -40.49 18.93 5.30
N ARG A 784 -40.50 20.00 4.49
CA ARG A 784 -40.07 21.33 4.95
C ARG A 784 -41.03 21.94 5.97
N GLU A 785 -42.32 21.59 5.94
CA GLU A 785 -43.29 22.07 6.91
C GLU A 785 -43.24 21.28 8.23
N SER A 786 -43.20 19.95 8.16
CA SER A 786 -43.06 19.04 9.29
C SER A 786 -42.76 17.62 8.79
N GLU A 787 -41.80 16.94 9.45
CA GLU A 787 -41.52 15.53 9.20
C GLU A 787 -42.75 14.63 9.43
N GLU A 788 -43.64 14.99 10.35
CA GLU A 788 -44.85 14.21 10.65
C GLU A 788 -45.84 14.29 9.51
N LYS A 789 -46.02 15.46 8.90
CA LYS A 789 -46.85 15.64 7.71
C LYS A 789 -46.31 14.83 6.53
N ALA A 790 -45.00 14.87 6.30
CA ALA A 790 -44.37 14.09 5.25
C ALA A 790 -44.48 12.57 5.50
N ARG A 791 -44.35 12.15 6.76
CA ARG A 791 -44.56 10.75 7.18
C ARG A 791 -46.01 10.32 7.01
N ALA A 792 -46.98 11.16 7.39
CA ALA A 792 -48.39 10.90 7.19
C ALA A 792 -48.72 10.73 5.70
N TYR A 793 -48.17 11.60 4.86
CA TYR A 793 -48.33 11.51 3.41
C TYR A 793 -47.76 10.19 2.83
N LEU A 794 -46.58 9.75 3.26
CA LEU A 794 -46.04 8.44 2.86
C LEU A 794 -46.94 7.28 3.32
N LYS A 795 -47.50 7.36 4.54
CA LYS A 795 -48.44 6.35 5.05
C LYS A 795 -49.74 6.31 4.26
N GLU A 796 -50.29 7.46 3.88
CA GLU A 796 -51.48 7.55 3.03
C GLU A 796 -51.22 6.90 1.67
N LEU A 797 -50.11 7.24 1.01
CA LEU A 797 -49.71 6.62 -0.26
C LEU A 797 -49.53 5.10 -0.14
N LEU A 798 -48.98 4.62 0.98
CA LEU A 798 -48.82 3.19 1.23
C LEU A 798 -50.19 2.49 1.41
N ILE A 799 -51.14 3.12 2.09
CA ILE A 799 -52.51 2.60 2.23
C ILE A 799 -53.21 2.56 0.87
N GLU A 800 -53.11 3.62 0.08
CA GLU A 800 -53.66 3.67 -1.28
C GLU A 800 -53.08 2.57 -2.16
N GLN A 801 -51.76 2.38 -2.13
CA GLN A 801 -51.08 1.33 -2.88
C GLN A 801 -51.57 -0.07 -2.45
N ASN A 802 -51.63 -0.34 -1.14
CA ASN A 802 -52.09 -1.64 -0.61
C ASN A 802 -53.55 -1.94 -0.95
N ASN A 803 -54.43 -0.94 -0.92
CA ASN A 803 -55.84 -1.09 -1.31
C ASN A 803 -56.00 -1.31 -2.83
N SER A 804 -55.08 -0.79 -3.64
CA SER A 804 -55.09 -0.97 -5.10
C SER A 804 -54.56 -2.34 -5.55
N SER A 805 -53.75 -3.00 -4.73
CA SER A 805 -53.21 -4.35 -4.97
C SER A 805 -54.05 -5.49 -4.40
N GLY A 806 -55.15 -5.18 -3.70
CA GLY A 806 -56.10 -6.14 -3.12
C GLY A 806 -57.39 -6.36 -3.93
N SER A 807 -57.51 -5.71 -5.10
CA SER A 807 -58.54 -5.93 -6.12
C SER A 807 -57.92 -6.58 -7.35
#